data_AF-A0A5D2N2K4-F1
#
_entry.id   AF-A0A5D2N2K4-F1
#
_cell.length_a   1.000
_cell.length_b   1.000
_cell.length_c   1.000
_cell.angle_alpha   90.00
_cell.angle_beta   90.00
_cell.angle_gamma   90.00
#
_symmetry.space_group_name_H-M   'P 1'
#
loop_
_entity.id
_entity.type
_entity.pdbx_description
1 polymer ?
#
loop_
_entity_poly.entity_id
_entity_poly.type
_entity_poly.pdbx_seq_one_letter_code
_entity_poly.pdbx_strand_id
1 'polypeptide(L)'
;MALYGFSMNPCLESVEVRHSNANLSTTLIKPRWSWFNRKSTCSFRKLTKQLKEVRCSSLRKTVSPMESGRNDLIIDTPVSGEEETGHVTRFKMSDFMILDRVSVGLAGRADEVISEAIVKDSASPLYNSRVVLRRLTSARAQRRGRRAIEVLKKLVGRRILYHSYSMQVYGYVSSHKGGSHSSFTLVHGYHGSFSLRHWLRQPDWLPTLEATLALDEESVRRVGDDSVGGPAVSRQLRLTRILLRDLLIGVNYLHCHGIAHTELRLENVHISPVDRHIKVGILGNAADFYEDGPNRSASDSNMDRRQMMIAFDMRCVGFMMAKMVLRELMDPVTFTKFKTFLMKGNDPSCLREFLLPILTRNSATGNIGLQILDRNWGAGWNLLSLLLAVKRSKRISCIDALRHPFLCGPRWRVVPSMDIIRWGLGSTAVRITEEYIYRTAQRDRLAHFIELMEMLNPHSRPKNWLELLPGKWRLLYSTGRHIGLTLRQPPLRVLIGDAYLTIARPSKSNARLSVTSEIGFTSMMGHDWPHNKRGIKGKLQVNSSSSLKAGKRLYLNDMAMEGFSLGQSNSEKSIIEKLSSRKWRKVIPFTELPSSLPVAKLLLDNIEVSMALDETLKQGVDVAINIVQEIRTQIPPEMFELTNIVCGTYVDSRMLVLRGVNGSALIFTRSCVNEEL
;
A
#
# COMPACT_ATOMS: atom_id res chain seq x y z
N MET A 1 17.45 19.78 -42.32
CA MET A 1 17.58 21.25 -42.39
C MET A 1 16.69 21.90 -41.35
N ALA A 2 17.07 23.10 -40.90
CA ALA A 2 16.55 23.91 -39.80
C ALA A 2 17.00 23.49 -38.38
N LEU A 3 18.19 23.99 -38.05
CA LEU A 3 18.72 24.28 -36.72
C LEU A 3 17.85 25.34 -36.02
N TYR A 4 17.62 25.21 -34.72
CA TYR A 4 17.71 26.32 -33.76
C TYR A 4 17.87 25.73 -32.36
N GLY A 5 19.08 25.87 -31.81
CA GLY A 5 19.41 25.51 -30.44
C GLY A 5 19.17 26.68 -29.51
N PHE A 6 18.61 26.40 -28.33
CA PHE A 6 18.77 27.24 -27.16
C PHE A 6 19.24 26.34 -26.01
N SER A 7 20.53 26.44 -25.72
CA SER A 7 21.13 25.99 -24.47
C SER A 7 20.79 26.99 -23.38
N MET A 8 20.23 26.52 -22.26
CA MET A 8 20.26 27.26 -20.99
C MET A 8 20.72 26.31 -19.89
N ASN A 9 21.99 26.47 -19.52
CA ASN A 9 22.53 26.09 -18.22
C ASN A 9 21.94 27.05 -17.17
N PRO A 10 21.43 26.58 -16.02
CA PRO A 10 21.35 27.43 -14.85
C PRO A 10 22.65 27.28 -14.06
N CYS A 11 23.55 28.25 -14.27
CA CYS A 11 24.60 28.60 -13.34
C CYS A 11 23.98 29.25 -12.09
N LEU A 12 24.65 29.12 -10.94
CA LEU A 12 24.35 29.91 -9.74
C LEU A 12 24.35 31.40 -10.08
N GLU A 13 23.22 32.07 -9.95
CA GLU A 13 23.16 33.53 -9.83
C GLU A 13 22.38 33.92 -8.58
N SER A 14 23.15 34.40 -7.62
CA SER A 14 22.72 35.29 -6.55
C SER A 14 22.07 36.53 -7.16
N VAL A 15 20.81 36.79 -6.83
CA VAL A 15 20.17 38.07 -7.10
C VAL A 15 20.01 38.82 -5.79
N GLU A 16 20.83 39.87 -5.67
CA GLU A 16 20.66 40.99 -4.76
C GLU A 16 19.29 41.66 -4.99
N VAL A 17 18.54 41.86 -3.92
CA VAL A 17 17.40 42.80 -3.94
C VAL A 17 17.79 44.01 -3.11
N ARG A 18 17.97 45.13 -3.81
CA ARG A 18 18.14 46.48 -3.25
C ARG A 18 16.95 46.84 -2.38
N HIS A 19 17.25 47.29 -1.17
CA HIS A 19 16.31 47.86 -0.22
C HIS A 19 15.96 49.29 -0.62
N SER A 20 14.67 49.64 -0.57
CA SER A 20 14.21 51.03 -0.47
C SER A 20 13.78 51.29 0.98
N ASN A 21 14.39 52.33 1.56
CA ASN A 21 14.17 52.81 2.91
C ASN A 21 12.76 53.40 3.07
N ALA A 22 12.06 52.99 4.12
CA ALA A 22 11.13 53.85 4.85
C ALA A 22 11.35 53.60 6.34
N ASN A 23 11.88 54.63 7.00
CA ASN A 23 12.21 54.68 8.42
C ASN A 23 10.95 54.52 9.27
N LEU A 24 11.01 53.73 10.34
CA LEU A 24 10.51 54.12 11.67
C LEU A 24 11.24 53.27 12.72
N SER A 25 12.00 53.98 13.53
CA SER A 25 12.91 53.53 14.57
C SER A 25 12.19 53.01 15.82
N THR A 26 12.58 51.85 16.33
CA THR A 26 12.75 51.62 17.79
C THR A 26 13.83 50.57 18.01
N THR A 27 14.83 50.97 18.80
CA THR A 27 16.11 50.30 18.99
C THR A 27 16.11 49.22 20.08
N LEU A 28 16.86 48.14 19.78
CA LEU A 28 17.78 47.35 20.62
C LEU A 28 17.29 46.64 21.89
N ILE A 29 17.38 45.30 21.89
CA ILE A 29 18.36 44.52 22.70
C ILE A 29 18.82 43.29 21.90
N LYS A 30 20.12 43.22 21.57
CA LYS A 30 20.80 41.99 21.10
C LYS A 30 21.22 41.14 22.31
N PRO A 31 21.10 39.80 22.24
CA PRO A 31 22.13 38.93 22.76
C PRO A 31 22.86 38.27 21.59
N ARG A 32 24.16 38.54 21.53
CA ARG A 32 25.15 37.79 20.75
C ARG A 32 25.66 36.65 21.65
N TRP A 33 26.42 35.72 21.06
CA TRP A 33 27.17 34.60 21.67
C TRP A 33 26.33 33.32 21.87
N SER A 34 26.78 32.12 21.55
CA SER A 34 28.08 31.60 21.11
C SER A 34 27.87 30.13 20.74
N TRP A 35 28.56 29.64 19.71
CA TRP A 35 28.63 28.20 19.41
C TRP A 35 29.29 27.44 20.56
N PHE A 36 28.51 26.65 21.29
CA PHE A 36 29.04 25.62 22.17
C PHE A 36 28.92 24.25 21.50
N ASN A 37 30.04 23.80 20.94
CA ASN A 37 30.33 22.39 20.75
C ASN A 37 30.43 21.74 22.14
N ARG A 38 29.35 21.12 22.63
CA ARG A 38 29.40 20.28 23.82
C ARG A 38 29.03 18.84 23.45
N LYS A 39 30.07 18.02 23.28
CA LYS A 39 29.98 16.57 23.43
C LYS A 39 29.38 16.29 24.80
N SER A 40 28.19 15.69 24.87
CA SER A 40 27.73 15.05 26.11
C SER A 40 28.09 13.57 26.07
N THR A 41 29.18 13.25 26.74
CA THR A 41 29.40 11.92 27.31
C THR A 41 28.42 11.77 28.47
N CYS A 42 27.41 10.90 28.32
CA CYS A 42 26.66 10.40 29.47
C CYS A 42 26.94 8.91 29.62
N SER A 43 27.75 8.61 30.64
CA SER A 43 28.18 7.29 31.05
C SER A 43 27.01 6.43 31.53
N PHE A 44 26.99 5.19 31.06
CA PHE A 44 26.25 4.08 31.65
C PHE A 44 26.48 4.02 33.16
N ARG A 45 25.39 4.12 33.95
CA ARG A 45 25.34 3.56 35.30
C ARG A 45 24.22 2.54 35.36
N LYS A 46 24.63 1.27 35.48
CA LYS A 46 23.79 0.15 35.94
C LYS A 46 23.26 0.50 37.32
N LEU A 47 21.94 0.47 37.51
CA LEU A 47 21.34 0.32 38.82
C LEU A 47 20.37 -0.86 38.77
N THR A 48 20.89 -2.01 39.17
CA THR A 48 20.14 -3.16 39.67
C THR A 48 19.50 -2.77 41.00
N LYS A 49 18.17 -2.92 41.15
CA LYS A 49 17.54 -3.30 42.43
C LYS A 49 16.05 -3.65 42.31
N GLN A 50 15.79 -4.90 42.67
CA GLN A 50 14.64 -5.46 43.40
C GLN A 50 13.25 -5.49 42.76
N LEU A 51 12.97 -6.65 42.17
CA LEU A 51 11.66 -7.28 42.12
C LEU A 51 11.06 -7.39 43.53
N LYS A 52 9.85 -6.86 43.73
CA LYS A 52 8.97 -7.26 44.83
C LYS A 52 7.90 -8.19 44.25
N GLU A 53 8.01 -9.47 44.59
CA GLU A 53 6.92 -10.43 44.52
C GLU A 53 5.74 -9.93 45.36
N VAL A 54 4.53 -9.95 44.79
CA VAL A 54 3.29 -9.84 45.54
C VAL A 54 2.63 -11.21 45.51
N ARG A 55 2.75 -11.95 46.61
CA ARG A 55 1.97 -13.14 46.92
C ARG A 55 0.58 -12.69 47.40
N CYS A 56 -0.48 -13.16 46.75
CA CYS A 56 -1.84 -13.01 47.27
C CYS A 56 -2.30 -14.35 47.86
N SER A 57 -2.39 -14.39 49.19
CA SER A 57 -3.00 -15.48 49.95
C SER A 57 -4.52 -15.35 49.98
N SER A 58 -5.20 -16.46 49.69
CA SER A 58 -6.62 -16.69 49.88
C SER A 58 -7.01 -16.59 51.36
N LEU A 59 -7.97 -15.72 51.68
CA LEU A 59 -8.67 -15.74 52.97
C LEU A 59 -10.16 -15.97 52.71
N ARG A 60 -10.60 -17.19 52.99
CA ARG A 60 -12.01 -17.58 53.09
C ARG A 60 -12.63 -16.90 54.31
N LYS A 61 -13.82 -16.30 54.15
CA LYS A 61 -14.77 -16.12 55.26
C LYS A 61 -16.03 -16.92 54.94
N THR A 62 -16.24 -17.90 55.80
CA THR A 62 -17.43 -18.73 56.00
C THR A 62 -18.60 -17.90 56.55
N VAL A 63 -19.80 -18.11 56.00
CA VAL A 63 -21.08 -17.90 56.69
C VAL A 63 -21.94 -19.14 56.39
N SER A 64 -22.48 -19.73 57.46
CA SER A 64 -23.26 -20.97 57.54
C SER A 64 -24.75 -20.76 57.18
N PRO A 65 -25.52 -21.84 56.94
CA PRO A 65 -26.87 -21.79 56.37
C PRO A 65 -27.95 -21.72 57.46
N MET A 66 -29.10 -21.16 57.13
CA MET A 66 -30.32 -21.37 57.92
C MET A 66 -31.51 -21.52 56.97
N GLU A 67 -32.10 -22.71 57.02
CA GLU A 67 -33.36 -23.06 56.35
C GLU A 67 -34.58 -22.60 57.17
N SER A 68 -35.67 -22.40 56.44
CA SER A 68 -37.06 -22.78 56.75
C SER A 68 -38.06 -21.62 56.64
N GLY A 69 -39.18 -21.91 55.96
CA GLY A 69 -40.34 -21.02 55.87
C GLY A 69 -40.98 -20.97 54.50
N ARG A 70 -41.43 -22.12 54.00
CA ARG A 70 -42.37 -22.21 52.87
C ARG A 70 -43.70 -21.58 53.29
N ASN A 71 -44.25 -20.67 52.49
CA ASN A 71 -45.69 -20.50 52.32
C ASN A 71 -45.98 -19.85 50.96
N ASP A 72 -46.73 -20.59 50.16
CA ASP A 72 -47.19 -20.29 48.81
C ASP A 72 -48.23 -19.15 48.83
N LEU A 73 -48.02 -18.10 48.03
CA LEU A 73 -49.10 -17.28 47.49
C LEU A 73 -48.77 -16.94 46.03
N ILE A 74 -49.53 -17.57 45.15
CA ILE A 74 -49.55 -17.38 43.69
C ILE A 74 -50.09 -15.99 43.39
N ILE A 75 -49.26 -15.11 42.80
CA ILE A 75 -49.70 -13.91 42.10
C ILE A 75 -48.96 -13.85 40.77
N ASP A 76 -49.70 -14.13 39.69
CA ASP A 76 -49.27 -13.94 38.31
C ASP A 76 -48.77 -12.51 38.09
N THR A 77 -47.51 -12.37 37.65
CA THR A 77 -47.00 -11.09 37.13
C THR A 77 -46.16 -11.36 35.88
N PRO A 78 -46.44 -10.70 34.74
CA PRO A 78 -45.76 -10.98 33.48
C PRO A 78 -44.29 -10.51 33.54
N VAL A 79 -43.41 -11.37 33.03
CA VAL A 79 -41.98 -11.12 32.80
C VAL A 79 -41.81 -9.83 32.01
N SER A 80 -41.54 -8.73 32.71
CA SER A 80 -41.04 -7.49 32.14
C SER A 80 -40.02 -6.91 33.11
N GLY A 81 -38.75 -6.94 32.70
CA GLY A 81 -37.64 -6.55 33.56
C GLY A 81 -36.30 -6.88 32.94
N GLU A 82 -36.01 -6.31 31.77
CA GLU A 82 -34.61 -6.03 31.47
C GLU A 82 -34.18 -4.93 32.45
N GLU A 83 -33.40 -5.29 33.47
CA GLU A 83 -32.75 -4.32 34.34
C GLU A 83 -31.84 -3.41 33.49
N GLU A 84 -32.32 -2.20 33.22
CA GLU A 84 -31.61 -1.15 32.50
C GLU A 84 -30.40 -0.69 33.34
N THR A 85 -29.24 -1.31 33.10
CA THR A 85 -27.96 -0.78 33.60
C THR A 85 -27.71 0.63 33.00
N GLY A 86 -27.70 1.63 33.89
CA GLY A 86 -27.91 3.06 33.61
C GLY A 86 -26.77 3.82 32.92
N HIS A 87 -26.27 3.37 31.77
CA HIS A 87 -25.15 4.03 31.05
C HIS A 87 -25.45 4.45 29.61
N VAL A 88 -26.66 4.15 29.10
CA VAL A 88 -27.11 4.63 27.79
C VAL A 88 -28.39 5.44 27.98
N THR A 89 -28.35 6.71 27.59
CA THR A 89 -29.49 7.61 27.77
C THR A 89 -30.56 7.33 26.72
N ARG A 90 -31.77 7.03 27.19
CA ARG A 90 -32.96 6.99 26.34
C ARG A 90 -33.57 8.38 26.28
N PHE A 91 -33.57 8.98 25.10
CA PHE A 91 -34.15 10.30 24.89
C PHE A 91 -35.60 10.21 24.39
N LYS A 92 -36.37 11.25 24.63
CA LYS A 92 -37.67 11.49 23.98
C LYS A 92 -37.45 12.39 22.77
N MET A 93 -38.29 12.25 21.74
CA MET A 93 -38.18 13.10 20.56
C MET A 93 -38.45 14.59 20.88
N SER A 94 -39.23 14.86 21.93
CA SER A 94 -39.49 16.21 22.47
C SER A 94 -38.25 16.92 22.98
N ASP A 95 -37.19 16.17 23.31
CA ASP A 95 -35.97 16.72 23.91
C ASP A 95 -35.10 17.44 22.86
N PHE A 96 -35.49 17.38 21.58
CA PHE A 96 -34.71 17.89 20.46
C PHE A 96 -35.47 18.94 19.65
N MET A 97 -34.77 20.02 19.31
CA MET A 97 -35.15 20.93 18.23
C MET A 97 -34.55 20.44 16.92
N ILE A 98 -35.37 19.95 16.00
CA ILE A 98 -34.89 19.55 14.67
C ILE A 98 -34.65 20.83 13.85
N LEU A 99 -33.43 21.02 13.36
CA LEU A 99 -33.07 22.20 12.56
C LEU A 99 -33.48 21.99 11.10
N ASP A 100 -32.78 21.09 10.39
CA ASP A 100 -33.05 20.77 8.98
C ASP A 100 -32.82 19.28 8.68
N ARG A 101 -33.51 18.76 7.64
CA ARG A 101 -33.28 17.42 7.09
C ARG A 101 -32.04 17.45 6.19
N VAL A 102 -30.87 17.14 6.75
CA VAL A 102 -29.63 17.05 5.97
C VAL A 102 -29.52 15.65 5.36
N SER A 103 -30.12 15.44 4.18
CA SER A 103 -29.90 14.24 3.37
C SER A 103 -28.69 14.35 2.43
N VAL A 104 -27.99 15.48 2.40
CA VAL A 104 -26.84 15.67 1.50
C VAL A 104 -25.58 15.91 2.31
N GLY A 105 -24.80 14.85 2.52
CA GLY A 105 -23.42 14.96 3.00
C GLY A 105 -23.04 14.09 4.20
N LEU A 106 -24.03 13.72 5.01
CA LEU A 106 -23.89 12.70 6.03
C LEU A 106 -24.31 11.39 5.36
N ALA A 107 -23.43 10.39 5.35
CA ALA A 107 -23.53 9.16 4.57
C ALA A 107 -24.72 8.23 4.95
N GLY A 108 -25.95 8.70 4.74
CA GLY A 108 -27.16 7.90 4.88
C GLY A 108 -27.17 6.83 3.80
N ARG A 109 -27.34 5.58 4.21
CA ARG A 109 -27.78 4.53 3.29
C ARG A 109 -29.23 4.81 2.89
N ALA A 110 -29.71 4.17 1.83
CA ALA A 110 -31.10 4.30 1.40
C ALA A 110 -32.13 3.98 2.50
N ASP A 111 -31.72 3.25 3.55
CA ASP A 111 -32.52 2.89 4.72
C ASP A 111 -32.28 3.77 5.98
N GLU A 112 -31.66 4.95 5.83
CA GLU A 112 -31.31 5.85 6.93
C GLU A 112 -31.67 7.30 6.58
N VAL A 113 -32.32 8.00 7.51
CA VAL A 113 -32.60 9.45 7.40
C VAL A 113 -31.84 10.19 8.48
N ILE A 114 -31.10 11.23 8.10
CA ILE A 114 -30.24 11.98 9.00
C ILE A 114 -30.80 13.40 9.16
N SER A 115 -30.89 13.86 10.40
CA SER A 115 -31.34 15.21 10.76
C SER A 115 -30.37 15.83 11.76
N GLU A 116 -30.11 17.12 11.62
CA GLU A 116 -29.41 17.89 12.64
C GLU A 116 -30.41 18.38 13.70
N ALA A 117 -30.01 18.33 14.97
CA ALA A 117 -30.86 18.79 16.06
C ALA A 117 -30.06 19.44 17.19
N ILE A 118 -30.74 20.26 17.99
CA ILE A 118 -30.21 20.86 19.23
C ILE A 118 -30.96 20.26 20.42
N VAL A 119 -30.24 19.84 21.45
CA VAL A 119 -30.85 19.31 22.69
C VAL A 119 -31.42 20.47 23.50
N LYS A 120 -32.72 20.42 23.80
CA LYS A 120 -33.44 21.42 24.62
C LYS A 120 -33.57 21.04 26.09
N ASP A 121 -33.37 19.77 26.43
CA ASP A 121 -33.48 19.32 27.81
C ASP A 121 -32.37 19.93 28.68
N SER A 122 -32.75 20.79 29.62
CA SER A 122 -31.84 21.48 30.53
C SER A 122 -31.27 20.55 31.61
N ALA A 123 -31.90 19.39 31.85
CA ALA A 123 -31.38 18.38 32.76
C ALA A 123 -30.31 17.48 32.11
N SER A 124 -30.17 17.53 30.78
CA SER A 124 -29.20 16.74 30.04
C SER A 124 -27.82 17.40 30.04
N PRO A 125 -26.71 16.64 30.17
CA PRO A 125 -25.36 17.18 29.99
C PRO A 125 -25.08 17.70 28.57
N LEU A 126 -26.00 17.45 27.63
CA LEU A 126 -25.91 17.88 26.25
C LEU A 126 -26.75 19.14 25.96
N TYR A 127 -27.29 19.84 26.98
CA TYR A 127 -28.10 21.05 26.78
C TYR A 127 -27.42 22.06 25.85
N ASN A 128 -28.18 22.61 24.89
CA ASN A 128 -27.71 23.49 23.81
C ASN A 128 -26.61 22.93 22.89
N SER A 129 -26.30 21.63 22.98
CA SER A 129 -25.34 20.98 22.08
C SER A 129 -26.01 20.55 20.78
N ARG A 130 -25.28 20.67 19.67
CA ARG A 130 -25.69 20.14 18.36
C ARG A 130 -25.44 18.63 18.31
N VAL A 131 -26.46 17.88 17.90
CA VAL A 131 -26.44 16.42 17.74
C VAL A 131 -26.99 16.02 16.39
N VAL A 132 -26.71 14.79 16.00
CA VAL A 132 -27.24 14.19 14.78
C VAL A 132 -28.20 13.07 15.17
N LEU A 133 -29.42 13.16 14.63
CA LEU A 133 -30.46 12.15 14.75
C LEU A 133 -30.45 11.27 13.51
N ARG A 134 -30.08 10.01 13.68
CA ARG A 134 -30.05 9.01 12.60
C ARG A 134 -31.23 8.07 12.74
N ARG A 135 -32.30 8.34 12.00
CA ARG A 135 -33.52 7.53 11.97
C ARG A 135 -33.32 6.31 11.06
N LEU A 136 -33.50 5.12 11.61
CA LEU A 136 -33.31 3.84 10.95
C LEU A 136 -34.66 3.26 10.53
N THR A 137 -34.94 3.24 9.23
CA THR A 137 -36.26 2.87 8.70
C THR A 137 -36.41 1.36 8.49
N SER A 138 -35.39 0.68 7.97
CA SER A 138 -35.44 -0.76 7.71
C SER A 138 -35.18 -1.59 8.97
N ALA A 139 -35.79 -2.79 9.06
CA ALA A 139 -35.52 -3.74 10.14
C ALA A 139 -34.02 -4.12 10.24
N ARG A 140 -33.30 -4.12 9.11
CA ARG A 140 -31.85 -4.34 9.09
C ARG A 140 -31.09 -3.15 9.68
N ALA A 141 -31.45 -1.93 9.35
CA ALA A 141 -30.86 -0.72 9.92
C ALA A 141 -31.10 -0.66 11.43
N GLN A 142 -32.33 -0.93 11.88
CA GLN A 142 -32.66 -0.93 13.31
C GLN A 142 -31.86 -1.96 14.10
N ARG A 143 -31.64 -3.17 13.55
CA ARG A 143 -30.73 -4.16 14.16
C ARG A 143 -29.31 -3.62 14.32
N ARG A 144 -28.77 -2.93 13.31
CA ARG A 144 -27.45 -2.27 13.39
C ARG A 144 -27.42 -1.18 14.46
N GLY A 145 -28.48 -0.38 14.56
CA GLY A 145 -28.61 0.66 15.58
C GLY A 145 -28.63 0.09 17.00
N ARG A 146 -29.42 -0.96 17.24
CA ARG A 146 -29.46 -1.65 18.55
C ARG A 146 -28.11 -2.25 18.93
N ARG A 147 -27.44 -2.92 17.98
CA ARG A 147 -26.08 -3.43 18.20
C ARG A 147 -25.07 -2.33 18.52
N ALA A 148 -25.17 -1.15 17.88
CA ALA A 148 -24.29 -0.02 18.22
C ALA A 148 -24.42 0.39 19.69
N ILE A 149 -25.65 0.35 20.22
CA ILE A 149 -25.93 0.61 21.64
C ILE A 149 -25.39 -0.51 22.53
N GLU A 150 -25.53 -1.78 22.14
CA GLU A 150 -24.94 -2.90 22.87
C GLU A 150 -23.42 -2.80 22.95
N VAL A 151 -22.76 -2.45 21.83
CA VAL A 151 -21.30 -2.21 21.80
C VAL A 151 -20.92 -1.05 22.70
N LEU A 152 -21.72 0.02 22.73
CA LEU A 152 -21.53 1.12 23.66
C LEU A 152 -21.64 0.65 25.12
N LYS A 153 -22.69 -0.10 25.48
CA LYS A 153 -22.85 -0.66 26.84
C LYS A 153 -21.62 -1.49 27.24
N LYS A 154 -21.10 -2.32 26.34
CA LYS A 154 -19.88 -3.12 26.56
C LYS A 154 -18.63 -2.25 26.76
N LEU A 155 -18.46 -1.21 25.94
CA LEU A 155 -17.34 -0.26 26.07
C LEU A 155 -17.35 0.47 27.41
N VAL A 156 -18.51 1.00 27.82
CA VAL A 156 -18.64 1.69 29.11
C VAL A 156 -18.44 0.71 30.27
N GLY A 157 -18.98 -0.51 30.18
CA GLY A 157 -18.78 -1.56 31.19
C GLY A 157 -17.29 -1.92 31.39
N ARG A 158 -16.46 -1.77 30.36
CA ARG A 158 -14.99 -1.95 30.43
C ARG A 158 -14.24 -0.70 30.90
N ARG A 159 -14.94 0.39 31.28
CA ARG A 159 -14.38 1.72 31.58
C ARG A 159 -13.57 2.33 30.42
N ILE A 160 -13.91 1.95 29.19
CA ILE A 160 -13.24 2.44 27.98
C ILE A 160 -14.04 3.65 27.49
N LEU A 161 -13.44 4.84 27.56
CA LEU A 161 -14.03 6.06 27.02
C LEU A 161 -13.96 6.05 25.49
N TYR A 162 -14.81 6.84 24.84
CA TYR A 162 -14.66 7.11 23.42
C TYR A 162 -13.30 7.76 23.16
N HIS A 163 -12.55 7.20 22.21
CA HIS A 163 -11.33 7.81 21.72
C HIS A 163 -11.71 9.02 20.85
N SER A 164 -10.87 10.06 20.80
CA SER A 164 -11.16 11.26 20.00
C SER A 164 -11.44 10.94 18.52
N TYR A 165 -10.84 9.85 18.03
CA TYR A 165 -10.93 9.33 16.67
C TYR A 165 -12.15 8.42 16.42
N SER A 166 -13.06 8.22 17.36
CA SER A 166 -14.33 7.50 17.13
C SER A 166 -15.54 8.41 17.33
N MET A 167 -16.59 8.12 16.57
CA MET A 167 -17.84 8.87 16.66
C MET A 167 -18.57 8.52 17.95
N GLN A 168 -18.79 9.54 18.79
CA GLN A 168 -19.46 9.38 20.06
C GLN A 168 -20.97 9.20 19.86
N VAL A 169 -21.51 8.10 20.38
CA VAL A 169 -22.95 7.85 20.43
C VAL A 169 -23.41 8.20 21.84
N TYR A 170 -24.43 9.06 21.93
CA TYR A 170 -24.96 9.53 23.21
C TYR A 170 -26.13 8.67 23.70
N GLY A 171 -26.91 8.10 22.78
CA GLY A 171 -28.07 7.30 23.14
C GLY A 171 -29.00 7.03 21.98
N TYR A 172 -30.27 6.75 22.30
CA TYR A 172 -31.28 6.41 21.31
C TYR A 172 -32.66 6.96 21.69
N VAL A 173 -33.50 7.11 20.67
CA VAL A 173 -34.94 7.36 20.78
C VAL A 173 -35.66 6.14 20.21
N SER A 174 -36.55 5.54 21.01
CA SER A 174 -37.39 4.42 20.57
C SER A 174 -38.86 4.75 20.79
N SER A 175 -39.66 4.68 19.73
CA SER A 175 -41.12 4.74 19.81
C SER A 175 -41.70 3.33 19.74
N HIS A 176 -42.12 2.77 20.87
CA HIS A 176 -43.03 1.63 20.89
C HIS A 176 -44.47 2.16 20.83
N LYS A 177 -45.00 2.35 19.62
CA LYS A 177 -46.45 2.40 19.42
C LYS A 177 -46.85 1.03 18.88
N GLY A 178 -47.84 0.39 19.49
CA GLY A 178 -48.23 -1.03 19.30
C GLY A 178 -48.77 -1.42 17.92
N GLY A 179 -48.20 -0.91 16.82
CA GLY A 179 -48.57 -1.29 15.46
C GLY A 179 -47.43 -1.04 14.46
N SER A 180 -46.96 -2.14 13.84
CA SER A 180 -46.23 -2.29 12.57
C SER A 180 -44.94 -1.46 12.28
N HIS A 181 -44.77 -0.24 12.80
CA HIS A 181 -43.62 0.62 12.51
C HIS A 181 -42.97 1.16 13.78
N SER A 182 -42.29 0.29 14.53
CA SER A 182 -41.35 0.76 15.55
C SER A 182 -40.28 1.61 14.85
N SER A 183 -40.11 2.85 15.30
CA SER A 183 -39.06 3.73 14.78
C SER A 183 -37.91 3.77 15.79
N PHE A 184 -36.69 3.55 15.29
CA PHE A 184 -35.47 3.59 16.09
C PHE A 184 -34.55 4.67 15.54
N THR A 185 -34.22 5.64 16.38
CA THR A 185 -33.33 6.74 16.03
C THR A 185 -32.12 6.71 16.95
N LEU A 186 -30.94 6.73 16.36
CA LEU A 186 -29.68 6.81 17.10
C LEU A 186 -29.25 8.27 17.24
N VAL A 187 -28.81 8.66 18.43
CA VAL A 187 -28.33 10.02 18.74
C VAL A 187 -26.82 9.99 18.86
N HIS A 188 -26.12 10.75 18.00
CA HIS A 188 -24.66 10.83 18.01
C HIS A 188 -24.14 12.26 17.88
N GLY A 189 -22.86 12.46 18.18
CA GLY A 189 -22.18 13.75 18.10
C GLY A 189 -22.24 14.38 16.71
N TYR A 190 -22.47 15.70 16.67
CA TYR A 190 -22.30 16.50 15.47
C TYR A 190 -20.83 16.89 15.31
N HIS A 191 -20.27 16.61 14.13
CA HIS A 191 -18.86 16.87 13.83
C HIS A 191 -18.67 17.74 12.59
N GLY A 192 -19.69 18.49 12.16
CA GLY A 192 -19.54 19.63 11.26
C GLY A 192 -19.15 19.35 9.80
N SER A 193 -18.88 18.11 9.37
CA SER A 193 -18.47 17.88 7.97
C SER A 193 -18.95 16.58 7.32
N PHE A 194 -18.69 16.53 6.02
CA PHE A 194 -18.98 15.44 5.10
C PHE A 194 -18.22 14.15 5.43
N SER A 195 -18.76 13.01 4.98
CA SER A 195 -17.97 11.78 4.96
C SER A 195 -16.82 11.86 3.95
N LEU A 196 -15.76 11.10 4.18
CA LEU A 196 -14.57 11.07 3.32
C LEU A 196 -14.94 10.73 1.86
N ARG A 197 -15.97 9.91 1.63
CA ARG A 197 -16.51 9.63 0.29
C ARG A 197 -16.98 10.90 -0.43
N HIS A 198 -17.69 11.78 0.27
CA HIS A 198 -18.23 13.01 -0.32
C HIS A 198 -17.11 14.00 -0.62
N TRP A 199 -16.16 14.17 0.30
CA TRP A 199 -14.95 14.95 0.08
C TRP A 199 -14.22 14.52 -1.20
N LEU A 200 -13.95 13.22 -1.35
CA LEU A 200 -13.24 12.71 -2.52
C LEU A 200 -14.00 12.86 -3.85
N ARG A 201 -15.31 13.13 -3.82
CA ARG A 201 -16.12 13.39 -5.02
C ARG A 201 -16.16 14.86 -5.43
N GLN A 202 -15.79 15.78 -4.54
CA GLN A 202 -15.76 17.20 -4.87
C GLN A 202 -14.59 17.53 -5.82
N PRO A 203 -14.78 18.42 -6.80
CA PRO A 203 -13.74 18.80 -7.75
C PRO A 203 -12.54 19.47 -7.04
N ASP A 204 -12.80 20.41 -6.14
CA ASP A 204 -11.77 21.20 -5.42
C ASP A 204 -11.60 20.81 -3.95
N TRP A 205 -11.70 19.50 -3.67
CA TRP A 205 -11.62 18.97 -2.32
C TRP A 205 -10.27 19.24 -1.63
N LEU A 206 -9.16 19.26 -2.38
CA LEU A 206 -7.81 19.33 -1.82
C LEU A 206 -7.56 20.63 -1.02
N PRO A 207 -7.64 21.84 -1.62
CA PRO A 207 -7.44 23.08 -0.89
C PRO A 207 -8.47 23.28 0.23
N THR A 208 -9.73 22.92 -0.04
CA THR A 208 -10.83 23.06 0.91
C THR A 208 -10.62 22.17 2.15
N LEU A 209 -10.12 20.95 1.95
CA LEU A 209 -9.84 20.04 3.04
C LEU A 209 -8.61 20.45 3.85
N GLU A 210 -7.57 20.97 3.21
CA GLU A 210 -6.41 21.53 3.93
C GLU A 210 -6.82 22.68 4.85
N ALA A 211 -7.70 23.57 4.37
CA ALA A 211 -8.27 24.65 5.16
C ALA A 211 -9.13 24.12 6.32
N THR A 212 -9.98 23.11 6.05
CA THR A 212 -10.87 22.50 7.05
C THR A 212 -10.09 21.82 8.18
N LEU A 213 -8.98 21.16 7.86
CA LEU A 213 -8.09 20.54 8.85
C LEU A 213 -7.13 21.53 9.50
N ALA A 214 -7.06 22.77 9.00
CA ALA A 214 -6.12 23.79 9.44
C ALA A 214 -4.71 23.22 9.65
N LEU A 215 -4.15 22.63 8.58
CA LEU A 215 -2.86 21.95 8.64
C LEU A 215 -1.75 22.92 9.08
N ASP A 216 -1.30 22.75 10.31
CA ASP A 216 -0.19 23.48 10.92
C ASP A 216 1.15 22.78 10.69
N GLU A 217 2.25 23.45 11.00
CA GLU A 217 3.58 22.85 10.90
C GLU A 217 3.71 21.57 11.74
N GLU A 218 3.01 21.48 12.87
CA GLU A 218 3.05 20.31 13.74
C GLU A 218 2.43 19.07 13.07
N SER A 219 1.27 19.22 12.43
CA SER A 219 0.63 18.14 11.65
C SER A 219 1.52 17.64 10.51
N VAL A 220 2.25 18.54 9.86
CA VAL A 220 3.22 18.22 8.81
C VAL A 220 4.43 17.48 9.38
N ARG A 221 4.97 17.93 10.53
CA ARG A 221 6.05 17.24 11.25
C ARG A 221 5.64 15.84 11.69
N ARG A 222 4.39 15.63 12.13
CA ARG A 222 3.87 14.31 12.54
C ARG A 222 4.08 13.27 11.43
N VAL A 223 3.79 13.61 10.17
CA VAL A 223 3.95 12.72 9.00
C VAL A 223 5.32 12.79 8.32
N GLY A 224 6.26 13.53 8.91
CA GLY A 224 7.66 13.58 8.49
C GLY A 224 7.91 14.33 7.19
N ASP A 225 7.07 15.32 6.89
CA ASP A 225 7.21 16.17 5.71
C ASP A 225 7.85 17.53 6.07
N ASP A 226 8.40 18.24 5.07
CA ASP A 226 9.28 19.40 5.27
C ASP A 226 8.57 20.75 5.22
N SER A 227 7.52 20.90 4.40
CA SER A 227 6.82 22.18 4.19
C SER A 227 5.31 22.00 4.18
N VAL A 228 4.53 23.07 4.36
CA VAL A 228 3.05 23.06 4.25
C VAL A 228 2.59 23.29 2.80
N GLY A 229 3.46 23.82 1.93
CA GLY A 229 3.18 24.06 0.51
C GLY A 229 3.72 22.98 -0.43
N GLY A 230 3.77 23.32 -1.73
CA GLY A 230 4.40 22.54 -2.78
C GLY A 230 3.44 22.09 -3.89
N PRO A 231 3.95 21.30 -4.87
CA PRO A 231 3.14 20.77 -5.96
C PRO A 231 1.92 19.98 -5.45
N ALA A 232 0.83 19.97 -6.22
CA ALA A 232 -0.41 19.29 -5.84
C ALA A 232 -0.20 17.82 -5.41
N VAL A 233 0.71 17.11 -6.07
CA VAL A 233 1.08 15.72 -5.74
C VAL A 233 1.68 15.59 -4.32
N SER A 234 2.53 16.54 -3.91
CA SER A 234 3.12 16.57 -2.57
C SER A 234 2.08 16.86 -1.50
N ARG A 235 1.21 17.84 -1.77
CA ARG A 235 0.08 18.22 -0.90
C ARG A 235 -0.90 17.07 -0.69
N GLN A 236 -1.33 16.43 -1.77
CA GLN A 236 -2.23 15.27 -1.70
C GLN A 236 -1.60 14.07 -0.98
N LEU A 237 -0.32 13.79 -1.22
CA LEU A 237 0.41 12.74 -0.49
C LEU A 237 0.42 13.02 1.02
N ARG A 238 0.68 14.26 1.41
CA ARG A 238 0.69 14.66 2.83
C ARG A 238 -0.68 14.48 3.47
N LEU A 239 -1.72 15.01 2.86
CA LEU A 239 -3.08 14.83 3.33
C LEU A 239 -3.44 13.34 3.46
N THR A 240 -3.11 12.54 2.44
CA THR A 240 -3.33 11.09 2.46
C THR A 240 -2.63 10.44 3.66
N ARG A 241 -1.39 10.82 3.97
CA ARG A 241 -0.66 10.30 5.14
C ARG A 241 -1.33 10.68 6.46
N ILE A 242 -1.76 11.93 6.60
CA ILE A 242 -2.43 12.42 7.81
C ILE A 242 -3.74 11.64 8.02
N LEU A 243 -4.59 11.58 6.99
CA LEU A 243 -5.87 10.89 7.06
C LEU A 243 -5.72 9.39 7.32
N LEU A 244 -4.77 8.71 6.66
CA LEU A 244 -4.53 7.28 6.92
C LEU A 244 -3.98 7.03 8.32
N ARG A 245 -3.11 7.92 8.82
CA ARG A 245 -2.58 7.80 10.18
C ARG A 245 -3.69 7.97 11.20
N ASP A 246 -4.53 8.98 11.06
CA ASP A 246 -5.68 9.23 11.95
C ASP A 246 -6.65 8.05 11.94
N LEU A 247 -6.96 7.51 10.74
CA LEU A 247 -7.77 6.31 10.60
C LEU A 247 -7.15 5.11 11.32
N LEU A 248 -5.86 4.84 11.10
CA LEU A 248 -5.17 3.71 11.72
C LEU A 248 -5.03 3.87 13.24
N ILE A 249 -4.89 5.09 13.76
CA ILE A 249 -4.92 5.35 15.21
C ILE A 249 -6.28 4.95 15.78
N GLY A 250 -7.39 5.37 15.15
CA GLY A 250 -8.74 5.00 15.56
C GLY A 250 -9.00 3.49 15.48
N VAL A 251 -8.54 2.83 14.41
CA VAL A 251 -8.70 1.38 14.25
C VAL A 251 -7.81 0.61 15.25
N ASN A 252 -6.57 1.05 15.47
CA ASN A 252 -5.67 0.46 16.44
C ASN A 252 -6.26 0.54 17.86
N TYR A 253 -6.88 1.67 18.20
CA TYR A 253 -7.59 1.82 19.47
C TYR A 253 -8.66 0.73 19.63
N LEU A 254 -9.52 0.52 18.64
CA LEU A 254 -10.55 -0.53 18.69
C LEU A 254 -9.92 -1.93 18.85
N HIS A 255 -8.90 -2.24 18.06
CA HIS A 255 -8.24 -3.56 18.07
C HIS A 255 -7.54 -3.87 19.40
N CYS A 256 -6.93 -2.86 20.04
CA CYS A 256 -6.32 -2.99 21.36
C CYS A 256 -7.36 -3.25 22.46
N HIS A 257 -8.58 -2.74 22.29
CA HIS A 257 -9.69 -2.90 23.24
C HIS A 257 -10.60 -4.09 22.95
N GLY A 258 -10.19 -4.95 22.02
CA GLY A 258 -10.89 -6.19 21.74
C GLY A 258 -12.07 -6.06 20.77
N ILE A 259 -12.12 -4.99 19.98
CA ILE A 259 -13.23 -4.71 19.07
C ILE A 259 -12.70 -4.57 17.64
N ALA A 260 -13.33 -5.26 16.69
CA ALA A 260 -13.18 -4.97 15.27
C ALA A 260 -14.37 -4.15 14.78
N HIS A 261 -14.12 -3.21 13.89
CA HIS A 261 -15.20 -2.39 13.33
C HIS A 261 -16.05 -3.18 12.33
N THR A 262 -15.42 -4.05 11.52
CA THR A 262 -16.01 -4.93 10.49
C THR A 262 -16.79 -4.24 9.37
N GLU A 263 -16.80 -2.91 9.35
CA GLU A 263 -17.53 -2.13 8.36
C GLU A 263 -16.80 -0.82 8.00
N LEU A 264 -15.47 -0.88 7.93
CA LEU A 264 -14.67 0.27 7.51
C LEU A 264 -14.90 0.57 6.02
N ARG A 265 -15.41 1.76 5.73
CA ARG A 265 -15.69 2.28 4.38
C ARG A 265 -15.52 3.79 4.38
N LEU A 266 -15.29 4.37 3.20
CA LEU A 266 -15.23 5.83 3.04
C LEU A 266 -16.53 6.55 3.48
N GLU A 267 -17.66 5.85 3.44
CA GLU A 267 -18.96 6.34 3.94
C GLU A 267 -18.98 6.47 5.47
N ASN A 268 -18.30 5.56 6.16
CA ASN A 268 -18.32 5.44 7.60
C ASN A 268 -17.16 6.21 8.26
N VAL A 269 -16.55 7.15 7.55
CA VAL A 269 -15.41 7.93 8.05
C VAL A 269 -15.69 9.40 7.81
N HIS A 270 -15.68 10.17 8.88
CA HIS A 270 -16.04 11.58 8.89
C HIS A 270 -14.84 12.43 9.24
N ILE A 271 -14.80 13.65 8.74
CA ILE A 271 -13.77 14.62 9.09
C ILE A 271 -14.37 15.55 10.15
N SER A 272 -13.64 15.82 11.24
CA SER A 272 -14.08 16.79 12.26
C SER A 272 -13.30 18.09 12.07
N PRO A 273 -13.93 19.19 11.61
CA PRO A 273 -13.26 20.49 11.54
C PRO A 273 -12.85 21.00 12.93
N VAL A 274 -13.66 20.68 13.95
CA VAL A 274 -13.41 21.08 15.35
C VAL A 274 -12.16 20.39 15.88
N ASP A 275 -12.08 19.07 15.71
CA ASP A 275 -10.95 18.30 16.24
C ASP A 275 -9.76 18.21 15.26
N ARG A 276 -9.92 18.72 14.03
CA ARG A 276 -8.92 18.71 12.94
C ARG A 276 -8.38 17.31 12.59
N HIS A 277 -9.19 16.26 12.78
CA HIS A 277 -8.84 14.88 12.44
C HIS A 277 -10.06 14.04 12.05
N ILE A 278 -9.79 12.84 11.54
CA ILE A 278 -10.83 11.89 11.16
C ILE A 278 -11.49 11.23 12.39
N LYS A 279 -12.82 11.04 12.31
CA LYS A 279 -13.58 10.14 13.19
C LYS A 279 -14.08 8.91 12.44
N VAL A 280 -13.73 7.75 12.97
CA VAL A 280 -14.26 6.45 12.58
C VAL A 280 -15.73 6.38 13.02
N GLY A 281 -16.59 5.96 12.10
CA GLY A 281 -18.04 5.99 12.24
C GLY A 281 -18.61 4.99 13.24
N ILE A 282 -19.92 4.87 13.20
CA ILE A 282 -20.72 4.17 14.22
C ILE A 282 -20.48 2.66 14.17
N LEU A 283 -20.23 2.08 15.34
CA LEU A 283 -19.88 0.67 15.57
C LEU A 283 -21.08 -0.31 15.46
N GLY A 284 -22.06 -0.04 14.59
CA GLY A 284 -23.30 -0.85 14.52
C GLY A 284 -23.14 -2.29 14.00
N ASN A 285 -22.01 -2.59 13.37
CA ASN A 285 -21.62 -3.94 12.98
C ASN A 285 -20.36 -4.42 13.71
N ALA A 286 -19.86 -3.66 14.68
CA ALA A 286 -18.62 -4.01 15.35
C ALA A 286 -18.73 -5.39 16.02
N ALA A 287 -17.64 -6.14 15.95
CA ALA A 287 -17.53 -7.46 16.52
C ALA A 287 -16.60 -7.42 17.73
N ASP A 288 -17.04 -8.00 18.84
CA ASP A 288 -16.26 -8.13 20.06
C ASP A 288 -15.47 -9.44 20.01
N PHE A 289 -14.20 -9.39 20.41
CA PHE A 289 -13.31 -10.55 20.43
C PHE A 289 -13.63 -11.49 21.58
N TYR A 290 -14.32 -10.99 22.60
CA TYR A 290 -14.64 -11.71 23.84
C TYR A 290 -16.10 -12.18 23.92
N GLU A 291 -16.81 -12.26 22.80
CA GLU A 291 -18.14 -12.90 22.80
C GLU A 291 -18.01 -14.42 23.06
N ASP A 292 -18.08 -14.77 24.34
CA ASP A 292 -18.18 -16.13 24.86
C ASP A 292 -19.56 -16.71 24.51
N GLY A 293 -19.61 -17.55 23.48
CA GLY A 293 -20.67 -18.56 23.40
C GLY A 293 -20.45 -19.61 24.50
N PRO A 294 -21.48 -20.37 24.91
CA PRO A 294 -21.40 -21.33 26.02
C PRO A 294 -20.41 -22.50 25.82
N ASN A 295 -19.70 -22.58 24.68
CA ASN A 295 -18.71 -23.61 24.38
C ASN A 295 -17.28 -23.06 24.53
N ARG A 296 -16.74 -23.14 25.75
CA ARG A 296 -15.37 -22.73 26.13
C ARG A 296 -14.24 -23.68 25.67
N SER A 297 -14.50 -24.60 24.74
CA SER A 297 -13.58 -25.71 24.46
C SER A 297 -12.50 -25.46 23.40
N ALA A 298 -12.32 -24.23 22.87
CA ALA A 298 -11.23 -23.98 21.90
C ALA A 298 -10.63 -22.57 22.00
N SER A 299 -9.62 -22.39 22.85
CA SER A 299 -8.80 -21.16 22.94
C SER A 299 -8.22 -20.75 21.57
N ASP A 300 -7.84 -21.73 20.74
CA ASP A 300 -7.28 -21.49 19.41
C ASP A 300 -8.32 -20.90 18.43
N SER A 301 -9.59 -21.29 18.55
CA SER A 301 -10.68 -20.79 17.69
C SER A 301 -10.96 -19.29 17.89
N ASN A 302 -10.77 -18.79 19.12
CA ASN A 302 -10.97 -17.38 19.45
C ASN A 302 -9.82 -16.52 18.92
N MET A 303 -8.58 -17.01 18.98
CA MET A 303 -7.43 -16.31 18.41
C MET A 303 -7.51 -16.21 16.89
N ASP A 304 -7.96 -17.27 16.22
CA ASP A 304 -8.19 -17.27 14.78
C ASP A 304 -9.31 -16.31 14.37
N ARG A 305 -10.40 -16.26 15.13
CA ARG A 305 -11.51 -15.31 14.90
C ARG A 305 -11.03 -13.86 15.05
N ARG A 306 -10.28 -13.56 16.12
CA ARG A 306 -9.68 -12.23 16.34
C ARG A 306 -8.79 -11.82 15.18
N GLN A 307 -7.86 -12.69 14.79
CA GLN A 307 -6.93 -12.44 13.68
C GLN A 307 -7.68 -12.23 12.37
N MET A 308 -8.76 -13.00 12.13
CA MET A 308 -9.61 -12.86 10.96
C MET A 308 -10.28 -11.48 10.89
N MET A 309 -10.85 -11.00 11.99
CA MET A 309 -11.56 -9.73 12.05
C MET A 309 -10.62 -8.53 11.95
N ILE A 310 -9.48 -8.57 12.65
CA ILE A 310 -8.42 -7.56 12.51
C ILE A 310 -7.95 -7.50 11.06
N ALA A 311 -7.63 -8.65 10.46
CA ALA A 311 -7.20 -8.69 9.08
C ALA A 311 -8.28 -8.11 8.15
N PHE A 312 -9.57 -8.41 8.38
CA PHE A 312 -10.66 -7.88 7.58
C PHE A 312 -10.68 -6.34 7.60
N ASP A 313 -10.60 -5.73 8.79
CA ASP A 313 -10.53 -4.27 8.94
C ASP A 313 -9.32 -3.68 8.17
N MET A 314 -8.14 -4.30 8.30
CA MET A 314 -6.94 -3.85 7.59
C MET A 314 -7.09 -3.91 6.06
N ARG A 315 -7.83 -4.90 5.53
CA ARG A 315 -8.14 -4.98 4.09
C ARG A 315 -9.04 -3.82 3.67
N CYS A 316 -10.02 -3.47 4.49
CA CYS A 316 -10.88 -2.32 4.24
C CYS A 316 -10.11 -1.00 4.27
N VAL A 317 -9.15 -0.84 5.19
CA VAL A 317 -8.22 0.30 5.19
C VAL A 317 -7.42 0.36 3.89
N GLY A 318 -6.95 -0.79 3.37
CA GLY A 318 -6.31 -0.89 2.05
C GLY A 318 -7.20 -0.39 0.90
N PHE A 319 -8.49 -0.77 0.90
CA PHE A 319 -9.44 -0.26 -0.10
C PHE A 319 -9.70 1.24 0.01
N MET A 320 -9.72 1.77 1.23
CA MET A 320 -9.86 3.20 1.46
C MET A 320 -8.61 3.96 0.99
N MET A 321 -7.41 3.49 1.34
CA MET A 321 -6.15 4.03 0.85
C MET A 321 -6.12 4.05 -0.68
N ALA A 322 -6.48 2.94 -1.33
CA ALA A 322 -6.50 2.85 -2.79
C ALA A 322 -7.41 3.93 -3.41
N LYS A 323 -8.61 4.14 -2.87
CA LYS A 323 -9.57 5.14 -3.37
C LYS A 323 -9.20 6.59 -3.06
N MET A 324 -8.51 6.83 -1.95
CA MET A 324 -7.99 8.15 -1.60
C MET A 324 -6.88 8.59 -2.55
N VAL A 325 -6.03 7.65 -2.97
CA VAL A 325 -4.89 7.93 -3.84
C VAL A 325 -5.25 7.86 -5.32
N LEU A 326 -5.99 6.83 -5.72
CA LEU A 326 -6.42 6.56 -7.10
C LEU A 326 -7.92 6.86 -7.21
N ARG A 327 -8.26 8.09 -7.61
CA ARG A 327 -9.65 8.57 -7.64
C ARG A 327 -10.50 7.79 -8.66
N GLU A 328 -9.89 7.22 -9.67
CA GLU A 328 -10.52 6.35 -10.68
C GLU A 328 -11.15 5.11 -10.04
N LEU A 329 -10.64 4.65 -8.89
CA LEU A 329 -11.25 3.55 -8.13
C LEU A 329 -12.54 3.95 -7.39
N MET A 330 -12.96 5.21 -7.49
CA MET A 330 -14.30 5.65 -7.06
C MET A 330 -15.38 5.25 -8.07
N ASP A 331 -15.00 5.01 -9.34
CA ASP A 331 -15.88 4.45 -10.36
C ASP A 331 -16.18 2.96 -10.06
N PRO A 332 -17.47 2.56 -9.95
CA PRO A 332 -17.84 1.18 -9.63
C PRO A 332 -17.32 0.14 -10.63
N VAL A 333 -17.21 0.47 -11.92
CA VAL A 333 -16.79 -0.49 -12.96
C VAL A 333 -15.30 -0.79 -12.80
N THR A 334 -14.48 0.26 -12.74
CA THR A 334 -13.04 0.17 -12.51
C THR A 334 -12.72 -0.51 -11.19
N PHE A 335 -13.45 -0.16 -10.13
CA PHE A 335 -13.29 -0.80 -8.82
C PHE A 335 -13.69 -2.28 -8.83
N THR A 336 -14.64 -2.68 -9.66
CA THR A 336 -15.01 -4.10 -9.81
C THR A 336 -13.89 -4.89 -10.48
N LYS A 337 -13.27 -4.37 -11.55
CA LYS A 337 -12.08 -4.98 -12.17
C LYS A 337 -10.95 -5.16 -11.15
N PHE A 338 -10.70 -4.13 -10.34
CA PHE A 338 -9.73 -4.17 -9.25
C PHE A 338 -10.04 -5.22 -8.17
N LYS A 339 -11.31 -5.37 -7.75
CA LYS A 339 -11.71 -6.43 -6.81
C LYS A 339 -11.54 -7.82 -7.43
N THR A 340 -11.95 -8.00 -8.68
CA THR A 340 -11.83 -9.28 -9.39
C THR A 340 -10.38 -9.72 -9.47
N PHE A 341 -9.44 -8.80 -9.72
CA PHE A 341 -8.01 -9.06 -9.67
C PHE A 341 -7.58 -9.71 -8.33
N LEU A 342 -8.01 -9.14 -7.20
CA LEU A 342 -7.66 -9.68 -5.87
C LEU A 342 -8.39 -10.99 -5.56
N MET A 343 -9.62 -11.17 -6.04
CA MET A 343 -10.41 -12.38 -5.81
C MET A 343 -9.90 -13.59 -6.59
N LYS A 344 -9.28 -13.37 -7.76
CA LYS A 344 -8.56 -14.41 -8.52
C LYS A 344 -7.30 -14.92 -7.81
N GLY A 345 -6.93 -14.34 -6.67
CA GLY A 345 -5.76 -14.74 -5.88
C GLY A 345 -4.44 -14.18 -6.40
N ASN A 346 -4.48 -13.20 -7.32
CA ASN A 346 -3.27 -12.52 -7.79
C ASN A 346 -2.57 -11.78 -6.64
N ASP A 347 -1.24 -11.72 -6.71
CA ASP A 347 -0.45 -11.02 -5.71
C ASP A 347 -0.68 -9.50 -5.79
N PRO A 348 -1.11 -8.84 -4.69
CA PRO A 348 -1.29 -7.38 -4.64
C PRO A 348 -0.02 -6.59 -4.92
N SER A 349 1.15 -7.20 -4.82
CA SER A 349 2.41 -6.57 -5.18
C SER A 349 2.40 -6.17 -6.67
N CYS A 350 1.75 -6.95 -7.54
CA CYS A 350 1.64 -6.68 -8.98
C CYS A 350 0.58 -5.62 -9.33
N LEU A 351 -0.02 -4.94 -8.34
CA LEU A 351 -1.07 -3.94 -8.56
C LEU A 351 -0.64 -2.80 -9.47
N ARG A 352 0.62 -2.36 -9.38
CA ARG A 352 1.15 -1.29 -10.23
C ARG A 352 1.06 -1.67 -11.71
N GLU A 353 1.53 -2.87 -12.05
CA GLU A 353 1.52 -3.40 -13.42
C GLU A 353 0.10 -3.57 -13.96
N PHE A 354 -0.80 -4.07 -13.12
CA PHE A 354 -2.21 -4.24 -13.47
C PHE A 354 -2.94 -2.90 -13.69
N LEU A 355 -2.67 -1.90 -12.85
CA LEU A 355 -3.39 -0.62 -12.88
C LEU A 355 -2.82 0.36 -13.90
N LEU A 356 -1.54 0.29 -14.22
CA LEU A 356 -0.88 1.21 -15.16
C LEU A 356 -1.67 1.34 -16.48
N PRO A 357 -1.97 0.26 -17.24
CA PRO A 357 -2.71 0.39 -18.51
C PRO A 357 -4.18 0.77 -18.36
N ILE A 358 -4.77 0.63 -17.16
CA ILE A 358 -6.17 1.03 -16.90
C ILE A 358 -6.22 2.54 -16.67
N LEU A 359 -5.25 3.08 -15.94
CA LEU A 359 -5.24 4.46 -15.47
C LEU A 359 -4.59 5.45 -16.46
N THR A 360 -3.72 4.99 -17.36
CA THR A 360 -3.02 5.84 -18.33
C THR A 360 -3.78 6.03 -19.65
N ARG A 361 -4.82 5.24 -19.93
CA ARG A 361 -5.60 5.30 -21.20
C ARG A 361 -6.16 6.70 -21.53
N ASN A 362 -6.43 7.52 -20.51
CA ASN A 362 -7.19 8.76 -20.66
C ASN A 362 -6.43 10.03 -20.23
N SER A 363 -5.14 9.95 -19.88
CA SER A 363 -4.38 11.13 -19.39
C SER A 363 -3.02 11.26 -20.06
N ALA A 364 -2.86 12.30 -20.87
CA ALA A 364 -1.59 12.68 -21.48
C ALA A 364 -0.54 13.18 -20.46
N THR A 365 -0.98 13.65 -19.29
CA THR A 365 -0.11 14.24 -18.24
C THR A 365 0.24 13.26 -17.10
N GLY A 366 -0.14 11.98 -17.26
CA GLY A 366 0.05 10.94 -16.25
C GLY A 366 -1.00 10.98 -15.14
N ASN A 367 -0.94 10.00 -14.24
CA ASN A 367 -1.87 9.86 -13.12
C ASN A 367 -1.22 10.32 -11.80
N ILE A 368 -1.81 11.31 -11.14
CA ILE A 368 -1.29 11.85 -9.86
C ILE A 368 -1.17 10.74 -8.80
N GLY A 369 -2.15 9.85 -8.72
CA GLY A 369 -2.14 8.74 -7.76
C GLY A 369 -1.00 7.76 -7.99
N LEU A 370 -0.66 7.44 -9.24
CA LEU A 370 0.52 6.63 -9.56
C LEU A 370 1.81 7.31 -9.08
N GLN A 371 1.95 8.63 -9.33
CA GLN A 371 3.10 9.40 -8.84
C GLN A 371 3.21 9.40 -7.31
N ILE A 372 2.08 9.50 -6.60
CA ILE A 372 2.04 9.43 -5.13
C ILE A 372 2.55 8.08 -4.63
N LEU A 373 2.13 6.97 -5.26
CA LEU A 373 2.52 5.62 -4.85
C LEU A 373 3.96 5.26 -5.22
N ASP A 374 4.48 5.81 -6.32
CA ASP A 374 5.86 5.62 -6.80
C ASP A 374 6.90 6.45 -6.00
N ARG A 375 6.47 7.49 -5.28
CA ARG A 375 7.34 8.29 -4.40
C ARG A 375 7.91 7.46 -3.25
N ASN A 376 9.00 7.97 -2.67
CA ASN A 376 9.72 7.34 -1.55
C ASN A 376 10.06 5.87 -1.85
N TRP A 377 10.63 5.60 -3.03
CA TRP A 377 11.01 4.27 -3.51
C TRP A 377 9.83 3.28 -3.57
N GLY A 378 8.65 3.73 -3.99
CA GLY A 378 7.48 2.87 -4.10
C GLY A 378 6.86 2.45 -2.76
N ALA A 379 7.13 3.16 -1.67
CA ALA A 379 6.62 2.81 -0.34
C ALA A 379 5.08 2.79 -0.28
N GLY A 380 4.39 3.62 -1.09
CA GLY A 380 2.94 3.61 -1.17
C GLY A 380 2.40 2.29 -1.72
N TRP A 381 3.00 1.79 -2.80
CA TRP A 381 2.68 0.47 -3.34
C TRP A 381 2.97 -0.65 -2.35
N ASN A 382 4.07 -0.56 -1.58
CA ASN A 382 4.40 -1.58 -0.59
C ASN A 382 3.31 -1.66 0.48
N LEU A 383 2.97 -0.53 1.11
CA LEU A 383 1.93 -0.49 2.13
C LEU A 383 0.59 -1.01 1.58
N LEU A 384 0.21 -0.57 0.39
CA LEU A 384 -1.02 -1.00 -0.25
C LEU A 384 -1.05 -2.51 -0.49
N SER A 385 0.06 -3.09 -0.94
CA SER A 385 0.17 -4.54 -1.16
C SER A 385 0.04 -5.32 0.15
N LEU A 386 0.63 -4.82 1.23
CA LEU A 386 0.58 -5.45 2.56
C LEU A 386 -0.80 -5.35 3.21
N LEU A 387 -1.52 -4.24 3.02
CA LEU A 387 -2.91 -4.06 3.46
C LEU A 387 -3.87 -4.99 2.70
N LEU A 388 -3.61 -5.21 1.41
CA LEU A 388 -4.46 -6.01 0.52
C LEU A 388 -4.01 -7.46 0.37
N ALA A 389 -3.01 -7.92 1.14
CA ALA A 389 -2.48 -9.27 1.10
C ALA A 389 -3.60 -10.33 1.08
N VAL A 390 -3.52 -11.28 0.13
CA VAL A 390 -4.55 -12.33 -0.06
C VAL A 390 -4.63 -13.23 1.18
N LYS A 391 -3.47 -13.66 1.68
CA LYS A 391 -3.37 -14.43 2.92
C LYS A 391 -3.51 -13.52 4.14
N ARG A 392 -4.44 -13.84 5.03
CA ARG A 392 -4.73 -13.07 6.25
C ARG A 392 -3.50 -12.96 7.17
N SER A 393 -2.70 -14.01 7.28
CA SER A 393 -1.47 -14.06 8.09
C SER A 393 -0.33 -13.18 7.57
N LYS A 394 -0.34 -12.84 6.27
CA LYS A 394 0.65 -11.95 5.66
C LYS A 394 0.20 -10.48 5.64
N ARG A 395 -1.02 -10.19 6.12
CA ARG A 395 -1.57 -8.83 6.14
C ARG A 395 -0.96 -8.04 7.27
N ILE A 396 -0.53 -6.82 6.98
CA ILE A 396 0.09 -5.94 7.97
C ILE A 396 -0.88 -5.60 9.11
N SER A 397 -0.37 -5.54 10.33
CA SER A 397 -1.13 -5.10 11.51
C SER A 397 -1.30 -3.57 11.55
N CYS A 398 -2.22 -3.06 12.36
CA CYS A 398 -2.36 -1.60 12.55
C CYS A 398 -1.05 -0.94 13.02
N ILE A 399 -0.39 -1.53 14.02
CA ILE A 399 0.81 -0.96 14.63
C ILE A 399 1.98 -0.94 13.64
N ASP A 400 2.14 -2.01 12.84
CA ASP A 400 3.19 -2.07 11.83
C ASP A 400 2.89 -1.11 10.67
N ALA A 401 1.61 -0.96 10.29
CA ALA A 401 1.20 0.01 9.29
C ALA A 401 1.53 1.44 9.71
N LEU A 402 1.28 1.81 10.98
CA LEU A 402 1.64 3.13 11.53
C LEU A 402 3.14 3.40 11.50
N ARG A 403 3.98 2.36 11.58
CA ARG A 403 5.44 2.45 11.49
C ARG A 403 5.97 2.36 10.06
N HIS A 404 5.09 2.20 9.07
CA HIS A 404 5.49 2.02 7.70
C HIS A 404 6.12 3.31 7.12
N PRO A 405 7.22 3.22 6.34
CA PRO A 405 7.90 4.40 5.76
C PRO A 405 6.99 5.32 4.95
N PHE A 406 5.95 4.79 4.33
CA PHE A 406 4.95 5.59 3.62
C PHE A 406 4.24 6.61 4.53
N LEU A 407 3.87 6.24 5.77
CA LEU A 407 3.15 7.12 6.71
C LEU A 407 4.10 7.96 7.58
N CYS A 408 5.32 7.46 7.80
CA CYS A 408 6.36 8.18 8.53
C CYS A 408 7.08 9.20 7.65
N GLY A 409 6.99 9.15 6.32
CA GLY A 409 7.67 10.12 5.47
C GLY A 409 9.21 10.08 5.59
N PRO A 410 9.91 10.98 4.88
CA PRO A 410 11.37 10.95 4.78
C PRO A 410 12.11 11.43 6.04
N ARG A 411 11.52 12.31 6.86
CA ARG A 411 12.18 12.85 8.07
C ARG A 411 12.36 11.80 9.16
N TRP A 412 11.36 10.95 9.34
CA TRP A 412 11.41 9.93 10.37
C TRP A 412 12.25 8.75 9.87
N ARG A 413 13.44 8.59 10.44
CA ARG A 413 14.32 7.44 10.16
C ARG A 413 13.78 6.19 10.84
N VAL A 414 12.76 5.57 10.22
CA VAL A 414 12.41 4.19 10.54
C VAL A 414 13.56 3.31 10.07
N VAL A 415 14.11 2.45 10.93
CA VAL A 415 15.10 1.45 10.50
C VAL A 415 14.36 0.52 9.52
N PRO A 416 14.67 0.60 8.21
CA PRO A 416 13.91 -0.16 7.24
C PRO A 416 14.24 -1.65 7.37
N SER A 417 13.23 -2.51 7.29
CA SER A 417 13.44 -3.95 7.14
C SER A 417 14.18 -4.25 5.84
N MET A 418 14.82 -5.42 5.76
CA MET A 418 15.50 -5.84 4.53
C MET A 418 14.53 -5.91 3.33
N ASP A 419 13.28 -6.34 3.59
CA ASP A 419 12.25 -6.44 2.57
C ASP A 419 11.87 -5.09 1.96
N ILE A 420 11.80 -4.01 2.77
CA ILE A 420 11.47 -2.70 2.23
C ILE A 420 12.63 -2.06 1.48
N ILE A 421 13.88 -2.37 1.85
CA ILE A 421 15.06 -1.94 1.08
C ILE A 421 15.04 -2.59 -0.30
N ARG A 422 14.85 -3.91 -0.35
CA ARG A 422 14.72 -4.67 -1.61
C ARG A 422 13.55 -4.17 -2.45
N TRP A 423 12.39 -3.95 -1.84
CA TRP A 423 11.24 -3.35 -2.51
C TRP A 423 11.62 -1.99 -3.12
N GLY A 424 12.30 -1.15 -2.35
CA GLY A 424 12.71 0.18 -2.79
C GLY A 424 13.71 0.16 -3.94
N LEU A 425 14.68 -0.74 -3.90
CA LEU A 425 15.63 -0.98 -5.01
C LEU A 425 14.89 -1.42 -6.27
N GLY A 426 14.01 -2.41 -6.17
CA GLY A 426 13.23 -2.91 -7.29
C GLY A 426 12.28 -1.85 -7.87
N SER A 427 11.53 -1.13 -7.03
CA SER A 427 10.65 -0.05 -7.48
C SER A 427 11.41 1.10 -8.13
N THR A 428 12.62 1.41 -7.67
CA THR A 428 13.47 2.43 -8.30
C THR A 428 14.02 1.93 -9.64
N ALA A 429 14.41 0.65 -9.73
CA ALA A 429 14.84 0.05 -10.98
C ALA A 429 13.73 0.09 -12.04
N VAL A 430 12.49 -0.32 -11.70
CA VAL A 430 11.33 -0.22 -12.63
C VAL A 430 11.14 1.22 -13.11
N ARG A 431 11.18 2.20 -12.19
CA ARG A 431 10.99 3.60 -12.56
C ARG A 431 12.09 4.11 -13.50
N ILE A 432 13.36 3.76 -13.24
CA ILE A 432 14.47 4.12 -14.13
C ILE A 432 14.34 3.44 -15.50
N THR A 433 13.78 2.24 -15.58
CA THR A 433 13.59 1.55 -16.86
C THR A 433 12.42 2.09 -17.68
N GLU A 434 11.38 2.59 -17.01
CA GLU A 434 10.22 3.21 -17.67
C GLU A 434 10.48 4.68 -18.05
N GLU A 435 11.25 5.41 -17.25
CA GLU A 435 11.83 6.68 -17.68
C GLU A 435 12.90 6.38 -18.74
N TYR A 436 12.75 6.91 -19.97
CA TYR A 436 13.72 6.63 -21.04
C TYR A 436 15.18 6.80 -20.56
N ILE A 437 15.98 5.75 -20.73
CA ILE A 437 17.39 5.73 -20.32
C ILE A 437 18.25 6.41 -21.39
N TYR A 438 18.44 7.71 -21.26
CA TYR A 438 19.23 8.51 -22.20
C TYR A 438 20.72 8.55 -21.86
N ARG A 439 21.09 8.41 -20.58
CA ARG A 439 22.47 8.69 -20.10
C ARG A 439 23.15 7.46 -19.52
N THR A 440 24.47 7.37 -19.72
CA THR A 440 25.34 6.36 -19.10
C THR A 440 25.16 6.31 -17.58
N ALA A 441 25.03 7.46 -16.92
CA ALA A 441 24.79 7.54 -15.48
C ALA A 441 23.51 6.81 -15.01
N GLN A 442 22.43 6.77 -15.82
CA GLN A 442 21.23 6.01 -15.49
C GLN A 442 21.47 4.50 -15.61
N ARG A 443 22.25 4.08 -16.62
CA ARG A 443 22.67 2.68 -16.82
C ARG A 443 23.55 2.21 -15.67
N ASP A 444 24.55 3.00 -15.30
CA ASP A 444 25.47 2.69 -14.19
C ASP A 444 24.71 2.57 -12.87
N ARG A 445 23.77 3.50 -12.63
CA ARG A 445 22.91 3.46 -11.44
C ARG A 445 22.02 2.21 -11.42
N LEU A 446 21.47 1.82 -12.56
CA LEU A 446 20.63 0.63 -12.68
C LEU A 446 21.45 -0.65 -12.48
N ALA A 447 22.63 -0.75 -13.09
CA ALA A 447 23.57 -1.85 -12.88
C ALA A 447 23.93 -2.00 -11.40
N HIS A 448 24.23 -0.89 -10.73
CA HIS A 448 24.48 -0.86 -9.30
C HIS A 448 23.29 -1.35 -8.47
N PHE A 449 22.06 -0.97 -8.82
CA PHE A 449 20.87 -1.47 -8.13
C PHE A 449 20.64 -2.96 -8.35
N ILE A 450 20.91 -3.48 -9.55
CA ILE A 450 20.83 -4.91 -9.84
C ILE A 450 21.78 -5.68 -8.92
N GLU A 451 23.04 -5.26 -8.84
CA GLU A 451 24.04 -5.89 -7.97
C GLU A 451 23.62 -5.87 -6.49
N LEU A 452 23.10 -4.74 -6.01
CA LEU A 452 22.56 -4.64 -4.65
C LEU A 452 21.40 -5.62 -4.42
N MET A 453 20.48 -5.74 -5.36
CA MET A 453 19.36 -6.68 -5.25
C MET A 453 19.83 -8.15 -5.24
N GLU A 454 20.86 -8.46 -6.02
CA GLU A 454 21.49 -9.79 -6.07
C GLU A 454 22.20 -10.14 -4.75
N MET A 455 22.93 -9.20 -4.17
CA MET A 455 23.57 -9.38 -2.86
C MET A 455 22.55 -9.56 -1.72
N LEU A 456 21.42 -8.86 -1.81
CA LEU A 456 20.35 -8.94 -0.83
C LEU A 456 19.36 -10.08 -1.11
N ASN A 457 19.71 -11.08 -1.93
CA ASN A 457 18.80 -12.17 -2.30
C ASN A 457 18.38 -13.02 -1.08
N PRO A 458 17.09 -13.04 -0.69
CA PRO A 458 16.59 -13.81 0.45
C PRO A 458 16.40 -15.30 0.11
N HIS A 459 16.40 -15.65 -1.17
CA HIS A 459 16.03 -16.97 -1.67
C HIS A 459 17.12 -17.50 -2.59
N SER A 460 18.30 -17.74 -2.04
CA SER A 460 19.41 -18.32 -2.80
C SER A 460 19.26 -19.83 -3.05
N ARG A 461 18.39 -20.51 -2.30
CA ARG A 461 18.18 -21.97 -2.41
C ARG A 461 17.22 -22.32 -3.54
N PRO A 462 17.57 -23.24 -4.45
CA PRO A 462 16.70 -23.67 -5.55
C PRO A 462 15.32 -24.20 -5.13
N LYS A 463 15.20 -24.81 -3.95
CA LYS A 463 13.89 -25.30 -3.45
C LYS A 463 12.85 -24.19 -3.38
N ASN A 464 13.26 -22.97 -2.99
CA ASN A 464 12.35 -21.83 -2.89
C ASN A 464 11.85 -21.39 -4.28
N TRP A 465 12.69 -21.52 -5.30
CA TRP A 465 12.39 -21.07 -6.65
C TRP A 465 11.31 -21.90 -7.33
N LEU A 466 11.20 -23.20 -7.01
CA LEU A 466 10.17 -24.08 -7.55
C LEU A 466 8.74 -23.62 -7.19
N GLU A 467 8.58 -22.87 -6.10
CA GLU A 467 7.30 -22.27 -5.70
C GLU A 467 7.12 -20.84 -6.19
N LEU A 468 8.22 -20.09 -6.34
CA LEU A 468 8.20 -18.65 -6.56
C LEU A 468 8.29 -18.23 -8.04
N LEU A 469 9.00 -19.00 -8.88
CA LEU A 469 9.18 -18.72 -10.30
C LEU A 469 7.91 -18.86 -11.17
N PRO A 470 7.00 -19.83 -10.94
CA PRO A 470 5.90 -20.04 -11.85
C PRO A 470 5.03 -18.79 -12.07
N GLY A 471 4.79 -18.43 -13.33
CA GLY A 471 4.06 -17.23 -13.73
C GLY A 471 4.49 -16.66 -15.08
N LYS A 472 3.78 -15.63 -15.54
CA LYS A 472 4.09 -14.85 -16.75
C LYS A 472 4.91 -13.62 -16.35
N TRP A 473 6.08 -13.45 -16.95
CA TRP A 473 7.05 -12.40 -16.63
C TRP A 473 7.30 -11.52 -17.86
N ARG A 474 6.99 -10.23 -17.82
CA ARG A 474 7.32 -9.28 -18.89
C ARG A 474 8.76 -8.81 -18.77
N LEU A 475 9.50 -8.83 -19.86
CA LEU A 475 10.83 -8.22 -19.94
C LEU A 475 10.69 -6.68 -19.87
N LEU A 476 11.39 -6.06 -18.92
CA LEU A 476 11.47 -4.60 -18.80
C LEU A 476 12.76 -4.04 -19.38
N TYR A 477 13.89 -4.66 -19.05
CA TYR A 477 15.21 -4.13 -19.37
C TYR A 477 16.26 -5.24 -19.38
N SER A 478 17.44 -4.96 -19.96
CA SER A 478 18.46 -5.99 -20.22
C SER A 478 19.93 -5.65 -19.94
N THR A 479 20.42 -4.46 -19.60
CA THR A 479 21.89 -4.13 -19.50
C THR A 479 22.82 -4.46 -20.67
N GLY A 480 22.60 -5.53 -21.45
CA GLY A 480 23.35 -5.93 -22.63
C GLY A 480 22.98 -5.06 -23.83
N ARG A 481 22.78 -5.68 -25.00
CA ARG A 481 22.37 -4.93 -26.19
C ARG A 481 20.97 -4.34 -25.99
N HIS A 482 20.91 -3.02 -25.88
CA HIS A 482 19.70 -2.21 -25.95
C HIS A 482 19.68 -1.46 -27.26
N ILE A 483 18.64 -1.67 -28.07
CA ILE A 483 18.31 -0.76 -29.17
C ILE A 483 17.49 0.38 -28.56
N GLY A 484 18.17 1.49 -28.24
CA GLY A 484 17.52 2.78 -27.99
C GLY A 484 17.03 3.40 -29.31
N LEU A 485 16.81 4.71 -29.32
CA LEU A 485 16.62 5.44 -30.58
C LEU A 485 17.87 5.24 -31.46
N THR A 486 17.78 4.36 -32.45
CA THR A 486 18.85 4.14 -33.42
C THR A 486 18.59 4.93 -34.69
N LEU A 487 19.64 5.54 -35.23
CA LEU A 487 19.63 6.11 -36.59
C LEU A 487 19.65 5.01 -37.67
N ARG A 488 19.71 3.74 -37.27
CA ARG A 488 19.65 2.59 -38.18
C ARG A 488 18.30 2.60 -38.89
N GLN A 489 18.33 2.53 -40.22
CA GLN A 489 17.16 2.25 -41.03
C GLN A 489 17.10 0.73 -41.26
N PRO A 490 16.19 0.00 -40.60
CA PRO A 490 16.07 -1.43 -40.81
C PRO A 490 15.48 -1.70 -42.21
N PRO A 491 15.86 -2.83 -42.85
CA PRO A 491 15.30 -3.21 -44.15
C PRO A 491 13.79 -3.42 -44.07
N LEU A 492 13.30 -3.87 -42.91
CA LEU A 492 11.89 -4.02 -42.62
C LEU A 492 11.62 -3.54 -41.19
N ARG A 493 10.59 -2.71 -41.02
CA ARG A 493 10.34 -2.04 -39.75
C ARG A 493 9.44 -2.89 -38.88
N VAL A 494 10.02 -3.41 -37.82
CA VAL A 494 9.29 -4.20 -36.82
C VAL A 494 9.20 -3.38 -35.54
N LEU A 495 7.98 -3.18 -35.06
CA LEU A 495 7.72 -2.64 -33.73
C LEU A 495 7.53 -3.81 -32.77
N ILE A 496 8.44 -3.94 -31.81
CA ILE A 496 8.29 -4.92 -30.72
C ILE A 496 7.20 -4.44 -29.75
N GLY A 497 6.28 -5.34 -29.43
CA GLY A 497 5.29 -5.16 -28.38
C GLY A 497 5.83 -5.63 -27.03
N ASP A 498 5.00 -6.32 -26.26
CA ASP A 498 5.47 -6.95 -25.03
C ASP A 498 6.22 -8.26 -25.32
N ALA A 499 7.33 -8.47 -24.60
CA ALA A 499 8.05 -9.73 -24.56
C ALA A 499 7.83 -10.39 -23.20
N TYR A 500 7.30 -11.61 -23.20
CA TYR A 500 6.93 -12.39 -22.03
C TYR A 500 7.78 -13.65 -21.91
N LEU A 501 8.09 -14.02 -20.68
CA LEU A 501 8.67 -15.29 -20.29
C LEU A 501 7.68 -15.98 -19.35
N THR A 502 7.02 -17.02 -19.83
CA THR A 502 6.08 -17.82 -19.05
C THR A 502 6.81 -19.04 -18.52
N ILE A 503 6.88 -19.15 -17.20
CA ILE A 503 7.47 -20.31 -16.52
C ILE A 503 6.32 -21.10 -15.91
N ALA A 504 6.15 -22.35 -16.34
CA ALA A 504 5.14 -23.26 -15.81
C ALA A 504 5.80 -24.49 -15.19
N ARG A 505 5.14 -25.04 -14.17
CA ARG A 505 5.58 -26.26 -13.50
C ARG A 505 4.60 -27.39 -13.84
N PRO A 506 4.98 -28.34 -14.70
CA PRO A 506 4.07 -29.39 -15.17
C PRO A 506 3.66 -30.37 -14.07
N SER A 507 4.52 -30.61 -13.07
CA SER A 507 4.16 -31.44 -11.90
C SER A 507 4.81 -30.94 -10.60
N LYS A 508 4.13 -31.11 -9.46
CA LYS A 508 4.63 -30.70 -8.14
C LYS A 508 5.79 -31.58 -7.64
N SER A 509 5.97 -32.77 -8.18
CA SER A 509 7.02 -33.73 -7.81
C SER A 509 8.34 -33.49 -8.55
N ASN A 510 8.32 -32.98 -9.78
CA ASN A 510 9.52 -32.80 -10.58
C ASN A 510 10.13 -31.40 -10.41
N ALA A 511 11.46 -31.33 -10.49
CA ALA A 511 12.24 -30.08 -10.56
C ALA A 511 12.34 -29.52 -11.99
N ARG A 512 11.56 -30.08 -12.93
CA ARG A 512 11.45 -29.60 -14.31
C ARG A 512 10.43 -28.46 -14.40
N LEU A 513 10.79 -27.41 -15.12
CA LEU A 513 9.98 -26.24 -15.43
C LEU A 513 9.90 -26.10 -16.95
N SER A 514 8.71 -25.90 -17.51
CA SER A 514 8.60 -25.46 -18.90
C SER A 514 8.77 -23.94 -18.94
N VAL A 515 9.59 -23.48 -19.87
CA VAL A 515 9.89 -22.07 -20.08
C VAL A 515 9.52 -21.72 -21.51
N THR A 516 8.55 -20.82 -21.64
CA THR A 516 8.05 -20.32 -22.92
C THR A 516 8.33 -18.84 -23.02
N SER A 517 9.16 -18.43 -23.97
CA SER A 517 9.35 -17.03 -24.35
C SER A 517 8.36 -16.69 -25.45
N GLU A 518 7.62 -15.60 -25.30
CA GLU A 518 6.60 -15.13 -26.23
C GLU A 518 6.85 -13.65 -26.53
N ILE A 519 7.02 -13.32 -27.79
CA ILE A 519 7.33 -11.97 -28.27
C ILE A 519 6.24 -11.56 -29.25
N GLY A 520 5.44 -10.56 -28.86
CA GLY A 520 4.50 -9.90 -29.77
C GLY A 520 5.23 -8.84 -30.59
N PHE A 521 4.92 -8.74 -31.88
CA PHE A 521 5.47 -7.70 -32.75
C PHE A 521 4.46 -7.23 -33.79
N THR A 522 4.70 -6.07 -34.37
CA THR A 522 3.94 -5.52 -35.48
C THR A 522 4.89 -5.13 -36.61
N SER A 523 4.76 -5.79 -37.75
CA SER A 523 5.48 -5.51 -38.98
C SER A 523 4.79 -4.39 -39.74
N MET A 524 5.49 -3.28 -39.97
CA MET A 524 4.97 -2.14 -40.73
C MET A 524 5.46 -2.24 -42.17
N MET A 525 4.50 -2.31 -43.10
CA MET A 525 4.79 -2.37 -44.53
C MET A 525 4.96 -0.94 -45.06
N GLY A 526 6.16 -0.59 -45.52
CA GLY A 526 6.46 0.71 -46.15
C GLY A 526 7.75 1.39 -45.69
N HIS A 527 8.17 2.41 -46.44
CA HIS A 527 9.38 3.19 -46.19
C HIS A 527 9.19 4.38 -45.24
N ASP A 528 7.98 4.64 -44.73
CA ASP A 528 7.72 5.67 -43.71
C ASP A 528 7.22 5.06 -42.41
N TRP A 529 7.51 5.67 -41.26
CA TRP A 529 6.97 5.23 -39.98
C TRP A 529 5.52 5.71 -39.93
N PRO A 530 4.52 4.83 -40.07
CA PRO A 530 3.15 5.27 -40.10
C PRO A 530 2.81 5.89 -38.74
N HIS A 531 2.24 7.11 -38.74
CA HIS A 531 1.91 7.82 -37.50
C HIS A 531 0.98 7.02 -36.59
N ASN A 532 0.13 6.19 -37.18
CA ASN A 532 -0.80 5.31 -36.48
C ASN A 532 -0.17 3.97 -36.00
N LYS A 533 1.12 3.73 -36.31
CA LYS A 533 1.86 2.49 -36.01
C LYS A 533 1.11 1.20 -36.40
N ARG A 534 0.26 1.28 -37.42
CA ARG A 534 -0.52 0.12 -37.91
C ARG A 534 0.36 -0.76 -38.79
N GLY A 535 0.16 -2.07 -38.69
CA GLY A 535 0.89 -3.07 -39.45
C GLY A 535 0.34 -4.48 -39.21
N ILE A 536 1.00 -5.47 -39.79
CA ILE A 536 0.68 -6.89 -39.64
C ILE A 536 1.19 -7.35 -38.28
N LYS A 537 0.31 -7.87 -37.43
CA LYS A 537 0.70 -8.41 -36.13
C LYS A 537 1.26 -9.82 -36.28
N GLY A 538 2.24 -10.13 -35.43
CA GLY A 538 2.85 -11.43 -35.34
C GLY A 538 3.24 -11.77 -33.92
N LYS A 539 3.44 -13.07 -33.69
CA LYS A 539 3.87 -13.63 -32.42
C LYS A 539 4.97 -14.65 -32.67
N LEU A 540 6.11 -14.45 -32.01
CA LEU A 540 7.22 -15.39 -31.99
C LEU A 540 7.21 -16.11 -30.64
N GLN A 541 7.24 -17.44 -30.66
CA GLN A 541 7.21 -18.27 -29.47
C GLN A 541 8.44 -19.20 -29.45
N VAL A 542 9.09 -19.28 -28.30
CA VAL A 542 10.21 -20.19 -28.04
C VAL A 542 9.87 -21.04 -26.83
N ASN A 543 9.75 -22.34 -27.03
CA ASN A 543 9.46 -23.30 -25.97
C ASN A 543 10.72 -24.07 -25.60
N SER A 544 10.91 -24.29 -24.31
CA SER A 544 11.98 -25.12 -23.78
C SER A 544 11.55 -25.79 -22.48
N SER A 545 12.21 -26.89 -22.12
CA SER A 545 12.09 -27.47 -20.79
C SER A 545 13.39 -27.23 -20.02
N SER A 546 13.30 -26.97 -18.72
CA SER A 546 14.45 -26.63 -17.89
C SER A 546 14.46 -27.39 -16.58
N SER A 547 15.63 -27.76 -16.09
CA SER A 547 15.84 -28.30 -14.74
C SER A 547 16.56 -27.28 -13.85
N LEU A 548 16.11 -27.18 -12.61
CA LEU A 548 16.66 -26.23 -11.65
C LEU A 548 17.76 -26.89 -10.80
N LYS A 549 18.97 -26.30 -10.76
CA LYS A 549 20.09 -26.74 -9.90
C LYS A 549 20.61 -25.62 -9.01
N ALA A 550 21.28 -25.99 -7.92
CA ALA A 550 22.05 -25.04 -7.11
C ALA A 550 23.35 -24.67 -7.86
N GLY A 551 23.66 -23.38 -7.91
CA GLY A 551 24.91 -22.85 -8.46
C GLY A 551 25.55 -21.84 -7.51
N LYS A 552 26.78 -21.46 -7.84
CA LYS A 552 27.49 -20.34 -7.21
C LYS A 552 27.93 -19.38 -8.31
N ARG A 553 27.67 -18.09 -8.12
CA ARG A 553 28.27 -17.02 -8.91
C ARG A 553 29.55 -16.61 -8.24
N LEU A 554 30.67 -16.61 -8.96
CA LEU A 554 31.94 -16.10 -8.47
C LEU A 554 32.03 -14.60 -8.81
N TYR A 555 32.48 -13.79 -7.86
CA TYR A 555 33.01 -12.46 -8.14
C TYR A 555 34.52 -12.64 -8.31
N LEU A 556 35.07 -12.13 -9.42
CA LEU A 556 36.52 -12.20 -9.65
C LEU A 556 37.22 -11.40 -8.55
N ASN A 557 38.12 -12.05 -7.81
CA ASN A 557 39.09 -11.33 -7.00
C ASN A 557 40.18 -10.81 -7.93
N ASP A 558 40.55 -9.53 -7.79
CA ASP A 558 41.54 -8.79 -8.58
C ASP A 558 42.95 -9.45 -8.68
N MET A 559 43.21 -10.58 -8.03
CA MET A 559 44.52 -11.25 -8.06
C MET A 559 44.74 -12.17 -9.27
N ALA A 560 43.74 -12.41 -10.12
CA ALA A 560 43.81 -13.41 -11.20
C ALA A 560 43.86 -12.83 -12.63
N MET A 561 44.16 -11.54 -12.81
CA MET A 561 44.20 -10.89 -14.12
C MET A 561 45.54 -10.18 -14.37
N GLU A 562 46.63 -10.95 -14.42
CA GLU A 562 47.77 -10.58 -15.26
C GLU A 562 47.45 -11.07 -16.69
N GLY A 563 46.83 -10.21 -17.52
CA GLY A 563 46.83 -10.45 -18.97
C GLY A 563 45.64 -9.98 -19.81
N PHE A 564 44.49 -9.61 -19.25
CA PHE A 564 43.34 -9.19 -20.05
C PHE A 564 42.81 -7.82 -19.64
N SER A 565 43.35 -6.77 -20.26
CA SER A 565 42.82 -5.41 -20.17
C SER A 565 41.60 -5.25 -21.09
N LEU A 566 40.42 -5.57 -20.59
CA LEU A 566 39.16 -5.05 -21.15
C LEU A 566 38.50 -4.19 -20.07
N GLY A 567 38.47 -2.88 -20.33
CA GLY A 567 38.12 -1.79 -19.40
C GLY A 567 37.19 -2.17 -18.24
N GLN A 568 37.78 -2.49 -17.09
CA GLN A 568 37.06 -2.61 -15.82
C GLN A 568 36.59 -1.22 -15.41
N SER A 569 35.27 -1.08 -15.26
CA SER A 569 34.63 0.11 -14.74
C SER A 569 35.06 0.37 -13.30
N ASN A 570 35.37 1.63 -12.98
CA ASN A 570 35.61 2.17 -11.63
C ASN A 570 34.47 1.94 -10.60
N SER A 571 33.47 1.11 -10.91
CA SER A 571 32.30 0.82 -10.10
C SER A 571 32.63 -0.02 -8.86
N GLU A 572 33.43 -1.09 -8.98
CA GLU A 572 33.69 -2.05 -7.90
C GLU A 572 34.40 -1.41 -6.69
N LYS A 573 35.44 -0.60 -6.93
CA LYS A 573 36.10 0.17 -5.87
C LYS A 573 35.16 1.19 -5.20
N SER A 574 34.28 1.83 -5.99
CA SER A 574 33.28 2.76 -5.45
C SER A 574 32.18 2.06 -4.64
N ILE A 575 31.89 0.79 -4.95
CA ILE A 575 30.92 -0.06 -4.25
C ILE A 575 31.50 -0.44 -2.87
N ILE A 576 32.76 -0.84 -2.81
CA ILE A 576 33.48 -1.14 -1.56
C ILE A 576 33.47 0.09 -0.63
N GLU A 577 33.80 1.28 -1.16
CA GLU A 577 33.79 2.53 -0.38
C GLU A 577 32.39 2.89 0.14
N LYS A 578 31.34 2.77 -0.69
CA LYS A 578 29.97 3.15 -0.30
C LYS A 578 29.31 2.13 0.64
N LEU A 579 29.55 0.84 0.46
CA LEU A 579 29.05 -0.23 1.33
C LEU A 579 29.77 -0.28 2.68
N SER A 580 31.05 0.12 2.73
CA SER A 580 31.81 0.22 3.98
C SER A 580 31.34 1.35 4.91
N SER A 581 30.50 2.26 4.41
CA SER A 581 29.95 3.37 5.20
C SER A 581 29.13 2.85 6.39
N ARG A 582 29.23 3.54 7.55
CA ARG A 582 28.58 3.14 8.82
C ARG A 582 27.08 2.87 8.71
N LYS A 583 26.40 3.40 7.67
CA LYS A 583 24.97 3.24 7.42
C LYS A 583 24.60 1.85 6.88
N TRP A 584 25.46 1.24 6.07
CA TRP A 584 25.18 -0.04 5.40
C TRP A 584 25.78 -1.25 6.14
N ARG A 585 26.82 -1.02 6.95
CA ARG A 585 27.50 -2.05 7.75
C ARG A 585 26.60 -2.79 8.77
N LYS A 586 25.46 -2.21 9.15
CA LYS A 586 24.46 -2.84 10.04
C LYS A 586 23.37 -3.63 9.30
N VAL A 587 23.25 -3.43 7.99
CA VAL A 587 22.14 -3.92 7.18
C VAL A 587 22.60 -5.08 6.30
N ILE A 588 23.82 -5.00 5.77
CA ILE A 588 24.41 -6.05 4.94
C ILE A 588 24.86 -7.20 5.86
N PRO A 589 24.50 -8.46 5.58
CA PRO A 589 24.88 -9.60 6.41
C PRO A 589 26.37 -9.97 6.31
N PHE A 590 27.16 -9.22 5.54
CA PHE A 590 28.56 -9.49 5.26
C PHE A 590 29.44 -8.31 5.70
N THR A 591 30.53 -8.62 6.38
CA THR A 591 31.58 -7.66 6.76
C THR A 591 32.50 -7.31 5.59
N GLU A 592 32.60 -8.21 4.60
CA GLU A 592 33.33 -8.09 3.33
C GLU A 592 32.45 -8.63 2.19
N LEU A 593 32.62 -8.13 0.96
CA LEU A 593 31.89 -8.65 -0.21
C LEU A 593 32.23 -10.14 -0.41
N PRO A 594 31.23 -11.03 -0.52
CA PRO A 594 31.51 -12.46 -0.67
C PRO A 594 32.11 -12.76 -2.04
N SER A 595 33.19 -13.54 -2.07
CA SER A 595 33.83 -14.04 -3.30
C SER A 595 32.91 -14.90 -4.16
N SER A 596 31.81 -15.41 -3.57
CA SER A 596 30.76 -16.07 -4.33
C SER A 596 29.37 -15.89 -3.70
N LEU A 597 28.34 -15.76 -4.55
CA LEU A 597 26.94 -15.78 -4.13
C LEU A 597 26.26 -17.09 -4.55
N PRO A 598 25.47 -17.72 -3.67
CA PRO A 598 24.63 -18.85 -4.06
C PRO A 598 23.48 -18.38 -4.97
N VAL A 599 23.33 -19.02 -6.13
CA VAL A 599 22.33 -18.66 -7.14
C VAL A 599 21.64 -19.92 -7.67
N ALA A 600 20.37 -19.80 -8.10
CA ALA A 600 19.69 -20.88 -8.81
C ALA A 600 20.11 -20.88 -10.28
N LYS A 601 20.49 -22.05 -10.81
CA LYS A 601 20.88 -22.26 -12.21
C LYS A 601 19.75 -22.98 -12.95
N LEU A 602 19.40 -22.46 -14.12
CA LEU A 602 18.46 -23.10 -15.06
C LEU A 602 19.30 -23.86 -16.09
N LEU A 603 19.06 -25.16 -16.22
CA LEU A 603 19.62 -25.97 -17.29
C LEU A 603 18.51 -26.28 -18.27
N LEU A 604 18.56 -25.71 -19.47
CA LEU A 604 17.53 -25.89 -20.47
C LEU A 604 17.89 -27.00 -21.46
N ASP A 605 16.88 -27.80 -21.78
CA ASP A 605 16.89 -28.86 -22.79
C ASP A 605 16.29 -28.31 -24.11
N ASN A 606 16.00 -29.18 -25.08
CA ASN A 606 15.49 -28.90 -26.44
C ASN A 606 14.68 -27.60 -26.58
N ILE A 607 15.07 -26.78 -27.56
CA ILE A 607 14.43 -25.50 -27.88
C ILE A 607 13.62 -25.67 -29.17
N GLU A 608 12.34 -25.31 -29.12
CA GLU A 608 11.46 -25.22 -30.28
C GLU A 608 11.12 -23.75 -30.52
N VAL A 609 11.26 -23.26 -31.76
CA VAL A 609 10.97 -21.89 -32.15
C VAL A 609 9.87 -21.89 -33.21
N SER A 610 8.79 -21.16 -32.97
CA SER A 610 7.68 -20.99 -33.91
C SER A 610 7.31 -19.52 -34.08
N MET A 611 6.92 -19.12 -35.29
CA MET A 611 6.46 -17.77 -35.59
C MET A 611 5.10 -17.82 -36.28
N ALA A 612 4.14 -17.06 -35.77
CA ALA A 612 2.81 -16.89 -36.32
C ALA A 612 2.60 -15.43 -36.77
N LEU A 613 1.88 -15.24 -37.87
CA LEU A 613 1.50 -13.94 -38.42
C LEU A 613 -0.01 -13.95 -38.69
N ASP A 614 -0.69 -12.84 -38.39
CA ASP A 614 -2.15 -12.73 -38.53
C ASP A 614 -2.60 -12.75 -40.00
N GLU A 615 -1.74 -12.32 -40.93
CA GLU A 615 -1.98 -12.35 -42.37
C GLU A 615 -0.88 -13.14 -43.09
N THR A 616 -1.25 -13.84 -44.17
CA THR A 616 -0.29 -14.54 -45.03
C THR A 616 0.61 -13.53 -45.75
N LEU A 617 1.92 -13.68 -45.58
CA LEU A 617 2.90 -12.86 -46.29
C LEU A 617 2.81 -13.13 -47.80
N LYS A 618 2.22 -12.18 -48.55
CA LYS A 618 2.11 -12.26 -50.02
C LYS A 618 3.47 -12.31 -50.75
N GLN A 619 4.57 -12.02 -50.05
CA GLN A 619 5.92 -11.80 -50.61
C GLN A 619 6.96 -12.87 -50.20
N GLY A 620 6.54 -14.04 -49.70
CA GLY A 620 7.42 -15.20 -49.51
C GLY A 620 8.29 -15.22 -48.25
N VAL A 621 9.14 -16.25 -48.14
CA VAL A 621 9.95 -16.62 -46.96
C VAL A 621 10.99 -15.54 -46.60
N ASP A 622 11.50 -14.79 -47.57
CA ASP A 622 12.54 -13.77 -47.35
C ASP A 622 12.07 -12.63 -46.44
N VAL A 623 10.79 -12.25 -46.53
CA VAL A 623 10.19 -11.25 -45.65
C VAL A 623 10.14 -11.75 -44.21
N ALA A 624 9.81 -13.03 -44.00
CA ALA A 624 9.82 -13.67 -42.69
C ALA A 624 11.24 -13.72 -42.09
N ILE A 625 12.26 -14.01 -42.91
CA ILE A 625 13.68 -14.01 -42.49
C ILE A 625 14.07 -12.60 -42.01
N ASN A 626 13.75 -11.56 -42.80
CA ASN A 626 14.05 -10.18 -42.44
C ASN A 626 13.33 -9.74 -41.15
N ILE A 627 12.08 -10.17 -40.95
CA ILE A 627 11.35 -9.94 -39.70
C ILE A 627 12.09 -10.58 -38.52
N VAL A 628 12.46 -11.86 -38.62
CA VAL A 628 13.16 -12.58 -37.53
C VAL A 628 14.52 -11.96 -37.23
N GLN A 629 15.28 -11.59 -38.26
CA GLN A 629 16.55 -10.88 -38.10
C GLN A 629 16.34 -9.56 -37.37
N GLU A 630 15.34 -8.78 -37.75
CA GLU A 630 15.03 -7.51 -37.11
C GLU A 630 14.63 -7.69 -35.63
N ILE A 631 13.78 -8.67 -35.31
CA ILE A 631 13.41 -8.98 -33.93
C ILE A 631 14.66 -9.38 -33.12
N ARG A 632 15.54 -10.21 -33.68
CA ARG A 632 16.82 -10.60 -33.06
C ARG A 632 17.77 -9.43 -32.81
N THR A 633 17.66 -8.34 -33.57
CA THR A 633 18.44 -7.14 -33.29
C THR A 633 17.89 -6.35 -32.10
N GLN A 634 16.56 -6.27 -31.95
CA GLN A 634 15.91 -5.43 -30.95
C GLN A 634 15.78 -6.09 -29.57
N ILE A 635 15.67 -7.41 -29.52
CA ILE A 635 15.47 -8.17 -28.28
C ILE A 635 16.76 -8.90 -27.86
N PRO A 636 17.04 -9.03 -26.55
CA PRO A 636 18.22 -9.75 -26.08
C PRO A 636 18.26 -11.20 -26.59
N PRO A 637 19.43 -11.73 -26.97
CA PRO A 637 19.57 -13.09 -27.50
C PRO A 637 19.08 -14.16 -26.51
N GLU A 638 19.15 -13.89 -25.21
CA GLU A 638 18.68 -14.78 -24.15
C GLU A 638 17.16 -15.05 -24.20
N MET A 639 16.38 -14.22 -24.91
CA MET A 639 14.94 -14.46 -25.12
C MET A 639 14.65 -15.42 -26.29
N PHE A 640 15.65 -15.68 -27.15
CA PHE A 640 15.56 -16.63 -28.28
C PHE A 640 16.30 -17.92 -27.98
N GLU A 641 17.48 -17.79 -27.39
CA GLU A 641 18.32 -18.90 -26.96
C GLU A 641 18.30 -18.94 -25.44
N LEU A 642 17.25 -19.55 -24.90
CA LEU A 642 17.05 -19.61 -23.46
C LEU A 642 18.23 -20.29 -22.74
N THR A 643 18.96 -21.19 -23.43
CA THR A 643 20.20 -21.82 -22.95
C THR A 643 21.27 -20.83 -22.48
N ASN A 644 21.24 -19.60 -22.98
CA ASN A 644 22.14 -18.55 -22.55
C ASN A 644 21.79 -17.99 -21.15
N ILE A 645 20.67 -18.38 -20.53
CA ILE A 645 20.31 -17.98 -19.16
C ILE A 645 21.03 -18.89 -18.16
N VAL A 646 21.98 -18.34 -17.42
CA VAL A 646 22.83 -19.11 -16.50
C VAL A 646 22.25 -19.13 -15.10
N CYS A 647 21.82 -17.98 -14.59
CA CYS A 647 21.40 -17.88 -13.20
C CYS A 647 20.37 -16.78 -13.01
N GLY A 648 19.70 -16.77 -11.86
CA GLY A 648 18.72 -15.74 -11.56
C GLY A 648 18.71 -15.32 -10.10
N THR A 649 18.18 -14.13 -9.87
CA THR A 649 17.82 -13.60 -8.56
C THR A 649 16.32 -13.30 -8.54
N TYR A 650 15.60 -14.01 -7.68
CA TYR A 650 14.23 -13.67 -7.34
C TYR A 650 14.28 -12.51 -6.35
N VAL A 651 13.89 -11.31 -6.82
CA VAL A 651 13.83 -10.15 -5.94
C VAL A 651 12.57 -10.30 -5.12
N ASP A 652 11.39 -10.10 -5.67
CA ASP A 652 10.12 -10.26 -4.95
C ASP A 652 9.05 -10.87 -5.87
N SER A 653 7.80 -10.92 -5.42
CA SER A 653 6.71 -11.50 -6.22
C SER A 653 6.38 -10.74 -7.50
N ARG A 654 6.94 -9.54 -7.67
CA ARG A 654 6.78 -8.69 -8.85
C ARG A 654 8.00 -8.72 -9.73
N MET A 655 9.19 -9.02 -9.21
CA MET A 655 10.45 -8.78 -9.92
C MET A 655 11.39 -9.98 -9.91
N LEU A 656 11.87 -10.33 -11.09
CA LEU A 656 12.85 -11.38 -11.34
C LEU A 656 14.02 -10.80 -12.15
N VAL A 657 15.25 -11.11 -11.75
CA VAL A 657 16.45 -10.78 -12.53
C VAL A 657 17.06 -12.07 -13.02
N LEU A 658 17.30 -12.20 -14.32
CA LEU A 658 18.00 -13.34 -14.92
C LEU A 658 19.33 -12.86 -15.54
N ARG A 659 20.37 -13.68 -15.46
CA ARG A 659 21.69 -13.38 -16.00
C ARG A 659 22.03 -14.29 -17.17
N GLY A 660 22.51 -13.68 -18.25
CA GLY A 660 23.04 -14.36 -19.42
C GLY A 660 24.46 -14.92 -19.22
N VAL A 661 24.92 -15.80 -20.12
CA VAL A 661 26.31 -16.30 -20.17
C VAL A 661 27.32 -15.16 -20.36
N ASN A 662 26.92 -14.13 -21.11
CA ASN A 662 27.68 -12.90 -21.33
C ASN A 662 27.72 -11.96 -20.11
N GLY A 663 27.07 -12.32 -19.00
CA GLY A 663 26.95 -11.49 -17.80
C GLY A 663 25.84 -10.41 -17.86
N SER A 664 25.10 -10.31 -18.97
CA SER A 664 23.96 -9.39 -19.11
C SER A 664 22.87 -9.72 -18.08
N ALA A 665 22.23 -8.71 -17.52
CA ALA A 665 21.12 -8.83 -16.58
C ALA A 665 19.79 -8.44 -17.21
N LEU A 666 18.90 -9.41 -17.39
CA LEU A 666 17.52 -9.23 -17.80
C LEU A 666 16.63 -8.99 -16.58
N ILE A 667 15.97 -7.85 -16.54
CA ILE A 667 15.00 -7.47 -15.52
C ILE A 667 13.60 -7.78 -16.04
N PHE A 668 12.84 -8.54 -15.27
CA PHE A 668 11.46 -8.88 -15.55
C PHE A 668 10.51 -8.39 -14.47
N THR A 669 9.31 -7.98 -14.87
CA THR A 669 8.17 -7.80 -13.97
C THR A 669 7.10 -8.85 -14.18
N ARG A 670 6.41 -9.24 -13.12
CA ARG A 670 5.33 -10.21 -13.21
C ARG A 670 4.12 -9.57 -13.88
N SER A 671 3.68 -10.15 -14.98
CA SER A 671 2.44 -9.78 -15.65
C SER A 671 1.28 -10.58 -15.07
N CYS A 672 0.21 -9.87 -14.74
CA CYS A 672 -1.05 -10.45 -14.28
C CYS A 672 -2.20 -10.13 -15.25
N VAL A 673 -1.87 -9.70 -16.47
CA VAL A 673 -2.84 -9.46 -17.52
C VAL A 673 -3.29 -10.81 -18.04
N ASN A 674 -4.47 -11.26 -17.62
CA ASN A 674 -5.20 -12.25 -18.39
C ASN A 674 -5.65 -11.55 -19.68
N GLU A 675 -5.43 -12.19 -20.82
CA GLU A 675 -5.76 -11.68 -22.16
C GLU A 675 -7.27 -11.53 -22.42
N GLU A 676 -8.12 -11.69 -21.40
CA GLU A 676 -9.60 -11.68 -21.48
C GLU A 676 -10.26 -10.48 -20.75
N LEU A 677 -9.62 -9.29 -20.71
CA LEU A 677 -10.06 -8.15 -19.86
C LEU A 677 -10.74 -6.97 -20.57
#